data_AF-A0A8T7LFD0-F1
#
_entry.id   AF-A0A8T7LFD0-F1
#
_cell.length_a   1.000
_cell.length_b   1.000
_cell.length_c   1.000
_cell.angle_alpha   90.00
_cell.angle_beta   90.00
_cell.angle_gamma   90.00
#
_symmetry.space_group_name_H-M   'P 1'
#
loop_
_entity.id
_entity.type
_entity.pdbx_description
1 polymer ?
#
loop_
_entity_poly.entity_id
_entity_poly.type
_entity_poly.pdbx_seq_one_letter_code
_entity_poly.pdbx_strand_id
1 'polypeptide(L)'
;MSELVTIITATDPAIRDRSLDAFCRSATLATLQAEIEALEALRRRSDNLYQRVRALFFLYAIYRFHMPEKPGVRTAGHVPFDGYSHLLNRRFEEAIQVFRAAQRAAGPCDAICSALAAAYHRLGFQTLADQVRRSVRSVRGNQWMFRVGHPADQPLRVRAELMQRNLHDDSFPILREATPVRMDLSHSAWSDIFFLGMDFPEGARVLNVSIDLGVRGRDAMPRPPVEAYFRVLDEPVLRLTSVDLGASAEITDLAEVFDYARDYLGLLKGAIIASGIVPPGIEGSGQSLADLLGRLTAPGHGIELVSNVNGIPKGSRLAVSTSLLASLIAVCMRATSQAYALTGPLDEPERRLVAARAILGEWLAGSGGGWQDSGGVWPGMKLISGELAAEGDPEFGISRGRLLPGHRILTDDDCAPATRQALQHSLVLVHGGMAQNVGPILEMVTEKYLLRSEAEWEARKEAIRVLDRILAILREGDIRALGAATTHNFFEPIRTIIPWASNLYTETLIRLARDHFGDDFWGFWMLGGMSGGGMGFIFAPGRKPEAQDRLHGLMHATRRRLEHAVPFAMEPVVYDFAINEHGSVATLLREHTALMPPGYYTLHAPALLRLDPRSLTPTRRAELDRFATACRNQPELAGMVQTLFDRLLPRASRTEAGAQTLQALLEANGFDRLQHEQIRADLRSGRIGLVQNRLPASSEIRDVEPGDVADATVGLSAQYHELGAAALASGAVAVVSLAGGAGSRWTQGAGTVKAINPFARLGGAHRTFIEVHLAKSRRVGEACGAWLPHIVTTSYLTHDPIEEYLRHEAAHDALGRPYGYPGPLLLSPGRAVGLRLAPMTRDLRFMWEEMPQQLLDEQAQKVRDSLHAALIAWAQSVGEGSDYTDNVPLQCLHPVGHWFEVPNMLRNGVLERLLAERPQLKYLMVHNIDTLGADVDAGLLGLHIARGAALTFEVIARRIEDRGGGLARVDGQLRLLEGLAMPREEDEFGLSYYNTLTTWVDIDHLLAAFGLTRDSLSDAARVAAAVRSLAARVPTYITLKDVKKRWGHGQEDIFPVAQFEKLWGDMTALPELDCAFVAVPRMRGQQLKDPAQLDGWLRDGSAAYVEQLCGWCVRPS
;
A
#
# COMPACT_ATOMS: atom_id res chain seq x y z
N MET A 1 8.42 36.09 22.17
CA MET A 1 9.38 35.13 21.56
C MET A 1 8.57 33.89 21.21
N SER A 2 8.72 33.32 20.01
CA SER A 2 7.92 32.15 19.62
C SER A 2 8.34 30.93 20.43
N GLU A 3 7.36 30.25 21.03
CA GLU A 3 7.61 29.06 21.84
C GLU A 3 7.95 27.86 20.95
N LEU A 4 7.26 27.70 19.82
CA LEU A 4 7.50 26.58 18.91
C LEU A 4 8.85 26.68 18.20
N VAL A 5 9.28 27.89 17.83
CA VAL A 5 10.65 28.10 17.31
C VAL A 5 11.68 27.75 18.38
N THR A 6 11.44 28.10 19.64
CA THR A 6 12.33 27.75 20.76
C THR A 6 12.44 26.24 20.93
N ILE A 7 11.32 25.51 20.86
CA ILE A 7 11.31 24.03 20.88
C ILE A 7 12.16 23.46 19.73
N ILE A 8 12.05 24.01 18.53
CA ILE A 8 12.76 23.48 17.35
C ILE A 8 14.28 23.74 17.43
N THR A 9 14.70 24.91 17.89
CA THR A 9 16.11 25.32 17.87
C THR A 9 16.89 24.98 19.14
N ALA A 10 16.21 24.56 20.22
CA ALA A 10 16.86 24.22 21.48
C ALA A 10 17.75 22.98 21.36
N THR A 11 18.89 23.01 22.02
CA THR A 11 19.78 21.85 22.17
C THR A 11 19.45 21.02 23.42
N ASP A 12 18.87 21.67 24.44
CA ASP A 12 18.43 21.04 25.69
C ASP A 12 17.27 20.04 25.42
N PRO A 13 17.45 18.74 25.73
CA PRO A 13 16.41 17.73 25.65
C PRO A 13 15.09 18.12 26.34
N ALA A 14 15.15 18.79 27.48
CA ALA A 14 13.96 19.17 28.25
C ALA A 14 13.05 20.17 27.50
N ILE A 15 13.63 20.95 26.58
CA ILE A 15 12.90 21.92 25.76
C ILE A 15 12.62 21.32 24.38
N ARG A 16 13.63 20.72 23.74
CA ARG A 16 13.55 20.26 22.35
C ARG A 16 12.60 19.07 22.16
N ASP A 17 12.44 18.24 23.20
CA ASP A 17 11.60 17.04 23.15
C ASP A 17 10.18 17.30 23.66
N ARG A 18 9.80 18.58 23.89
CA ARG A 18 8.43 18.96 24.19
C ARG A 18 7.52 18.68 22.98
N SER A 19 6.35 18.12 23.28
CA SER A 19 5.32 17.78 22.30
C SER A 19 4.67 19.03 21.71
N LEU A 20 4.45 19.02 20.39
CA LEU A 20 3.61 20.03 19.73
C LEU A 20 2.18 20.00 20.27
N ASP A 21 1.60 18.79 20.40
CA ASP A 21 0.21 18.61 20.81
C ASP A 21 -0.03 19.20 22.20
N ALA A 22 0.94 19.03 23.12
CA ALA A 22 0.87 19.62 24.45
C ALA A 22 0.76 21.15 24.42
N PHE A 23 1.50 21.83 23.55
CA PHE A 23 1.39 23.28 23.36
C PHE A 23 0.06 23.67 22.72
N CYS A 24 -0.31 22.99 21.63
CA CYS A 24 -1.48 23.35 20.83
C CYS A 24 -2.82 23.14 21.56
N ARG A 25 -2.91 22.16 22.48
CA ARG A 25 -4.10 21.93 23.31
C ARG A 25 -4.56 23.21 24.03
N SER A 26 -3.64 23.95 24.66
CA SER A 26 -3.95 25.18 25.40
C SER A 26 -3.89 26.46 24.56
N ALA A 27 -3.29 26.42 23.37
CA ALA A 27 -3.13 27.61 22.54
C ALA A 27 -4.47 28.13 21.99
N THR A 28 -4.65 29.46 22.01
CA THR A 28 -5.78 30.12 21.35
C THR A 28 -5.55 30.20 19.83
N LEU A 29 -6.61 30.48 19.05
CA LEU A 29 -6.47 30.69 17.60
C LEU A 29 -5.46 31.80 17.27
N ALA A 30 -5.50 32.93 18.00
CA ALA A 30 -4.57 34.04 17.81
C ALA A 30 -3.11 33.65 18.14
N THR A 31 -2.91 32.87 19.21
CA THR A 31 -1.59 32.33 19.56
C THR A 31 -1.06 31.41 18.45
N LEU A 32 -1.88 30.49 17.94
CA LEU A 32 -1.47 29.59 16.86
C LEU A 32 -1.14 30.34 15.58
N GLN A 33 -1.91 31.36 15.22
CA GLN A 33 -1.61 32.20 14.05
C GLN A 33 -0.25 32.91 14.19
N ALA A 34 0.07 33.46 15.36
CA ALA A 34 1.37 34.08 15.62
C ALA A 34 2.53 33.07 15.51
N GLU A 35 2.36 31.87 16.07
CA GLU A 35 3.36 30.81 15.98
C GLU A 35 3.54 30.29 14.54
N ILE A 36 2.46 30.19 13.76
CA ILE A 36 2.53 29.85 12.32
C ILE A 36 3.42 30.83 11.56
N GLU A 37 3.26 32.14 11.79
CA GLU A 37 4.11 33.15 11.12
C GLU A 37 5.59 32.99 11.52
N ALA A 38 5.86 32.66 12.79
CA ALA A 38 7.22 32.41 13.26
C ALA A 38 7.83 31.14 12.66
N LEU A 39 7.06 30.05 12.55
CA LEU A 39 7.48 28.80 11.90
C LEU A 39 7.73 29.00 10.40
N GLU A 40 6.89 29.79 9.73
CA GLU A 40 7.07 30.19 8.33
C GLU A 40 8.37 30.97 8.10
N ALA A 41 8.67 31.91 8.99
CA ALA A 41 9.94 32.63 8.95
C ALA A 41 11.13 31.68 9.19
N LEU A 42 11.02 30.75 10.15
CA LEU A 42 12.07 29.79 10.47
C LEU A 42 12.38 28.86 9.29
N ARG A 43 11.37 28.23 8.68
CA ARG A 43 11.59 27.26 7.60
C ARG A 43 12.24 27.86 6.35
N ARG A 44 12.07 29.18 6.13
CA ARG A 44 12.63 29.90 4.98
C ARG A 44 14.06 30.38 5.21
N ARG A 45 14.43 30.68 6.45
CA ARG A 45 15.74 31.26 6.80
C ARG A 45 16.76 30.26 7.33
N SER A 46 16.31 29.11 7.84
CA SER A 46 17.21 28.13 8.46
C SER A 46 17.92 27.33 7.38
N ASP A 47 19.24 27.16 7.51
CA ASP A 47 20.02 26.23 6.68
C ASP A 47 20.05 24.81 7.27
N ASN A 48 19.60 24.64 8.52
CA ASN A 48 19.57 23.35 9.20
C ASN A 48 18.37 22.53 8.74
N LEU A 49 18.63 21.32 8.23
CA LEU A 49 17.59 20.44 7.69
C LEU A 49 16.50 20.14 8.71
N TYR A 50 16.89 19.71 9.91
CA TYR A 50 15.96 19.30 10.95
C TYR A 50 15.02 20.45 11.33
N GLN A 51 15.56 21.65 11.52
CA GLN A 51 14.76 22.81 11.88
C GLN A 51 13.72 23.14 10.80
N ARG A 52 14.11 23.11 9.52
CA ARG A 52 13.20 23.35 8.39
C ARG A 52 12.09 22.30 8.32
N VAL A 53 12.46 21.02 8.36
CA VAL A 53 11.51 19.90 8.26
C VAL A 53 10.58 19.89 9.45
N ARG A 54 11.09 20.04 10.68
CA ARG A 54 10.26 20.08 11.88
C ARG A 54 9.29 21.26 11.87
N ALA A 55 9.70 22.43 11.38
CA ALA A 55 8.80 23.55 11.18
C ALA A 55 7.69 23.24 10.15
N LEU A 56 8.00 22.57 9.04
CA LEU A 56 7.01 22.13 8.06
C LEU A 56 6.00 21.14 8.65
N PHE A 57 6.45 20.17 9.44
CA PHE A 57 5.56 19.21 10.08
C PHE A 57 4.76 19.81 11.24
N PHE A 58 5.31 20.80 11.97
CA PHE A 58 4.53 21.58 12.93
C PHE A 58 3.42 22.37 12.25
N LEU A 59 3.73 23.04 11.13
CA LEU A 59 2.73 23.75 10.32
C LEU A 59 1.65 22.79 9.83
N TYR A 60 2.03 21.64 9.26
CA TYR A 60 1.11 20.59 8.85
C TYR A 60 0.18 20.16 10.00
N ALA A 61 0.74 19.79 11.15
CA ALA A 61 -0.04 19.26 12.26
C ALA A 61 -0.96 20.33 12.88
N ILE A 62 -0.51 21.59 12.98
CA ILE A 62 -1.35 22.70 13.43
C ILE A 62 -2.55 22.84 12.49
N TYR A 63 -2.34 22.88 11.18
CA TYR A 63 -3.44 23.02 10.22
C TYR A 63 -4.35 21.79 10.16
N ARG A 64 -3.82 20.58 10.31
CA ARG A 64 -4.61 19.34 10.16
C ARG A 64 -5.41 18.96 11.40
N PHE A 65 -4.85 19.15 12.59
CA PHE A 65 -5.38 18.58 13.84
C PHE A 65 -5.80 19.63 14.86
N HIS A 66 -5.15 20.80 14.90
CA HIS A 66 -5.32 21.73 16.02
C HIS A 66 -6.13 22.97 15.68
N MET A 67 -5.92 23.55 14.49
CA MET A 67 -6.60 24.77 14.07
C MET A 67 -8.09 24.57 13.76
N PRO A 68 -8.53 23.50 13.06
CA PRO A 68 -9.94 23.30 12.73
C PRO A 68 -10.89 23.27 13.94
N GLU A 69 -10.40 22.84 15.10
CA GLU A 69 -11.19 22.74 16.33
C GLU A 69 -11.26 24.05 17.13
N LYS A 70 -10.50 25.09 16.74
CA LYS A 70 -10.48 26.34 17.52
C LYS A 70 -11.71 27.19 17.24
N PRO A 71 -12.33 27.80 18.28
CA PRO A 71 -13.39 28.77 18.10
C PRO A 71 -12.97 29.90 17.17
N GLY A 72 -13.84 30.24 16.21
CA GLY A 72 -13.58 31.28 15.19
C GLY A 72 -13.08 30.74 13.84
N VAL A 73 -12.80 29.44 13.72
CA VAL A 73 -12.56 28.78 12.43
C VAL A 73 -13.90 28.34 11.84
N ARG A 74 -14.14 28.68 10.57
CA ARG A 74 -15.39 28.32 9.87
C ARG A 74 -15.36 26.87 9.41
N THR A 75 -16.48 26.16 9.56
CA THR A 75 -16.61 24.76 9.11
C THR A 75 -16.65 24.65 7.58
N ALA A 76 -17.43 25.50 6.91
CA ALA A 76 -17.53 25.51 5.45
C ALA A 76 -16.65 26.61 4.82
N GLY A 77 -16.17 26.34 3.60
CA GLY A 77 -15.43 27.28 2.77
C GLY A 77 -14.90 26.62 1.50
N HIS A 78 -14.18 27.39 0.68
CA HIS A 78 -13.68 26.95 -0.62
C HIS A 78 -12.16 26.78 -0.62
N VAL A 79 -11.68 25.86 -1.45
CA VAL A 79 -10.24 25.69 -1.72
C VAL A 79 -9.92 26.40 -3.05
N PRO A 80 -8.98 27.36 -3.09
CA PRO A 80 -8.59 28.00 -4.35
C PRO A 80 -8.03 26.98 -5.37
N PHE A 81 -8.66 26.89 -6.55
CA PHE A 81 -8.26 25.92 -7.59
C PHE A 81 -6.84 26.13 -8.10
N ASP A 82 -6.37 27.37 -8.23
CA ASP A 82 -4.98 27.66 -8.63
C ASP A 82 -3.98 27.03 -7.65
N GLY A 83 -4.24 27.12 -6.34
CA GLY A 83 -3.42 26.51 -5.31
C GLY A 83 -3.43 24.98 -5.40
N TYR A 84 -4.59 24.38 -5.69
CA TYR A 84 -4.70 22.95 -5.95
C TYR A 84 -3.92 22.52 -7.21
N SER A 85 -4.01 23.30 -8.29
CA SER A 85 -3.23 23.08 -9.51
C SER A 85 -1.73 23.15 -9.26
N HIS A 86 -1.26 24.11 -8.46
CA HIS A 86 0.14 24.15 -8.01
C HIS A 86 0.53 22.91 -7.20
N LEU A 87 -0.34 22.47 -6.28
CA LEU A 87 -0.14 21.27 -5.46
C LEU A 87 0.01 20.00 -6.33
N LEU A 88 -0.85 19.81 -7.34
CA LEU A 88 -0.77 18.70 -8.29
C LEU A 88 0.54 18.71 -9.09
N ASN A 89 0.99 19.90 -9.49
CA ASN A 89 2.21 20.09 -10.26
C ASN A 89 3.49 20.09 -9.41
N ARG A 90 3.43 19.66 -8.14
CA ARG A 90 4.54 19.68 -7.18
C ARG A 90 5.16 21.07 -6.94
N ARG A 91 4.42 22.14 -7.25
CA ARG A 91 4.78 23.55 -6.98
C ARG A 91 4.28 23.94 -5.59
N PHE A 92 4.81 23.27 -4.57
CA PHE A 92 4.23 23.33 -3.22
C PHE A 92 4.36 24.70 -2.56
N GLU A 93 5.44 25.45 -2.82
CA GLU A 93 5.61 26.80 -2.28
C GLU A 93 4.58 27.78 -2.85
N GLU A 94 4.31 27.70 -4.16
CA GLU A 94 3.28 28.50 -4.83
C GLU A 94 1.88 28.12 -4.32
N ALA A 95 1.60 26.83 -4.13
CA ALA A 95 0.36 26.37 -3.53
C ALA A 95 0.15 26.97 -2.12
N ILE A 96 1.17 26.91 -1.26
CA ILE A 96 1.15 27.49 0.09
C ILE A 96 0.89 29.00 0.02
N GLN A 97 1.52 29.72 -0.91
CA GLN A 97 1.31 31.16 -1.07
C GLN A 97 -0.14 31.49 -1.40
N VAL A 98 -0.75 30.76 -2.35
CA VAL A 98 -2.15 30.94 -2.75
C VAL A 98 -3.09 30.65 -1.57
N PHE A 99 -2.92 29.51 -0.89
CA PHE A 99 -3.78 29.14 0.24
C PHE A 99 -3.65 30.09 1.44
N ARG A 100 -2.43 30.56 1.76
CA ARG A 100 -2.23 31.57 2.81
C ARG A 100 -2.81 32.93 2.43
N ALA A 101 -2.75 33.32 1.15
CA ALA A 101 -3.40 34.54 0.68
C ALA A 101 -4.92 34.45 0.86
N ALA A 102 -5.53 33.32 0.50
CA ALA A 102 -6.96 33.07 0.72
C ALA A 102 -7.33 33.11 2.21
N GLN A 103 -6.53 32.48 3.08
CA GLN A 103 -6.73 32.55 4.54
C GLN A 103 -6.64 33.97 5.07
N ARG A 104 -5.69 34.80 4.60
CA ARG A 104 -5.57 36.20 5.03
C ARG A 104 -6.77 37.05 4.57
N ALA A 105 -7.32 36.75 3.40
CA ALA A 105 -8.46 37.50 2.86
C ALA A 105 -9.79 37.14 3.54
N ALA A 106 -10.05 35.86 3.79
CA ALA A 106 -11.35 35.37 4.26
C ALA A 106 -11.34 34.81 5.70
N GLY A 107 -10.19 34.81 6.37
CA GLY A 107 -9.99 34.11 7.64
C GLY A 107 -9.85 32.58 7.47
N PRO A 108 -9.47 31.86 8.54
CA PRO A 108 -9.32 30.42 8.51
C PRO A 108 -10.67 29.70 8.38
N CYS A 109 -10.69 28.64 7.58
CA CYS A 109 -11.77 27.66 7.51
C CYS A 109 -11.18 26.25 7.31
N ASP A 110 -11.98 25.22 7.60
CA ASP A 110 -11.53 23.82 7.53
C ASP A 110 -11.01 23.44 6.13
N ALA A 111 -11.67 23.93 5.07
CA ALA A 111 -11.25 23.73 3.68
C ALA A 111 -9.82 24.23 3.42
N ILE A 112 -9.52 25.49 3.78
CA ILE A 112 -8.17 26.07 3.59
C ILE A 112 -7.14 25.42 4.52
N CYS A 113 -7.53 25.07 5.75
CA CYS A 113 -6.66 24.36 6.68
C CYS A 113 -6.23 23.00 6.11
N SER A 114 -7.16 22.23 5.54
CA SER A 114 -6.86 20.96 4.88
C SER A 114 -5.90 21.14 3.69
N ALA A 115 -6.08 22.19 2.88
CA ALA A 115 -5.24 22.51 1.74
C ALA A 115 -3.80 22.88 2.15
N LEU A 116 -3.65 23.72 3.18
CA LEU A 116 -2.35 24.08 3.75
C LEU A 116 -1.65 22.86 4.36
N ALA A 117 -2.38 22.05 5.12
CA ALA A 117 -1.86 20.82 5.68
C ALA A 117 -1.28 19.90 4.58
N ALA A 118 -2.05 19.62 3.53
CA ALA A 118 -1.60 18.79 2.42
C ALA A 118 -0.33 19.33 1.73
N ALA A 119 -0.25 20.66 1.53
CA ALA A 119 0.89 21.29 0.91
C ALA A 119 2.16 21.25 1.79
N TYR A 120 2.03 21.55 3.08
CA TYR A 120 3.15 21.48 4.03
C TYR A 120 3.68 20.06 4.21
N HIS A 121 2.78 19.08 4.31
CA HIS A 121 3.16 17.68 4.43
C HIS A 121 4.01 17.22 3.24
N ARG A 122 3.54 17.50 2.01
CA ARG A 122 4.25 17.14 0.77
C ARG A 122 5.58 17.88 0.61
N LEU A 123 5.63 19.17 0.96
CA LEU A 123 6.88 19.94 0.97
C LEU A 123 7.87 19.42 2.01
N GLY A 124 7.39 18.98 3.19
CA GLY A 124 8.19 18.34 4.22
C GLY A 124 8.93 17.11 3.71
N PHE A 125 8.21 16.16 3.12
CA PHE A 125 8.81 14.96 2.54
C PHE A 125 9.67 15.23 1.31
N GLN A 126 9.32 16.19 0.46
CA GLN A 126 10.20 16.59 -0.64
C GLN A 126 11.53 17.16 -0.13
N THR A 127 11.48 18.01 0.90
CA THR A 127 12.69 18.59 1.52
C THR A 127 13.60 17.49 2.09
N LEU A 128 13.01 16.47 2.70
CA LEU A 128 13.75 15.28 3.18
C LEU A 128 14.41 14.52 2.03
N ALA A 129 13.64 14.22 0.98
CA ALA A 129 14.13 13.49 -0.19
C ALA A 129 15.30 14.19 -0.89
N ASP A 130 15.18 15.50 -1.08
CA ASP A 130 16.21 16.30 -1.77
C ASP A 130 17.50 16.37 -0.96
N GLN A 131 17.42 16.40 0.36
CA GLN A 131 18.60 16.34 1.21
C GLN A 131 19.30 14.98 1.14
N VAL A 132 18.57 13.87 1.17
CA VAL A 132 19.18 12.53 1.04
C VAL A 132 19.88 12.42 -0.32
N ARG A 133 19.24 12.85 -1.41
CA ARG A 133 19.87 12.89 -2.74
C ARG A 133 21.15 13.72 -2.75
N ARG A 134 21.16 14.89 -2.09
CA ARG A 134 22.34 15.74 -1.99
C ARG A 134 23.48 15.07 -1.23
N SER A 135 23.18 14.46 -0.07
CA SER A 135 24.14 13.73 0.76
C SER A 135 24.75 12.53 0.05
N VAL A 136 23.94 11.75 -0.68
CA VAL A 136 24.44 10.59 -1.43
C VAL A 136 25.34 11.01 -2.60
N ARG A 137 25.01 12.12 -3.28
CA ARG A 137 25.81 12.69 -4.38
C ARG A 137 27.18 13.22 -3.92
N SER A 138 27.27 13.73 -2.70
CA SER A 138 28.49 14.33 -2.15
C SER A 138 29.48 13.31 -1.58
N VAL A 139 29.09 12.05 -1.38
CA VAL A 139 30.00 10.97 -0.97
C VAL A 139 31.17 10.86 -1.96
N ARG A 140 32.41 10.95 -1.46
CA ARG A 140 33.65 11.01 -2.28
C ARG A 140 33.75 9.90 -3.34
N GLY A 141 33.32 8.68 -3.02
CA GLY A 141 33.34 7.53 -3.94
C GLY A 141 32.30 7.57 -5.08
N ASN A 142 31.36 8.52 -5.04
CA ASN A 142 30.26 8.65 -6.00
C ASN A 142 30.39 9.89 -6.90
N GLN A 143 31.11 10.94 -6.49
CA GLN A 143 31.12 12.24 -7.16
C GLN A 143 31.49 12.19 -8.66
N TRP A 144 32.40 11.28 -9.04
CA TRP A 144 32.84 11.14 -10.43
C TRP A 144 31.70 10.68 -11.36
N MET A 145 30.78 9.85 -10.87
CA MET A 145 29.69 9.27 -11.68
C MET A 145 28.71 10.34 -12.20
N PHE A 146 28.58 11.45 -11.48
CA PHE A 146 27.70 12.56 -11.85
C PHE A 146 28.36 13.59 -12.78
N ARG A 147 29.65 13.43 -13.11
CA ARG A 147 30.40 14.35 -13.98
C ARG A 147 30.72 13.76 -15.37
N VAL A 148 30.56 12.44 -15.54
CA VAL A 148 30.83 11.76 -16.81
C VAL A 148 29.70 12.04 -17.81
N GLY A 149 29.96 12.87 -18.81
CA GLY A 149 29.01 13.18 -19.90
C GLY A 149 29.35 12.51 -21.24
N HIS A 150 30.50 11.84 -21.34
CA HIS A 150 30.98 11.21 -22.57
C HIS A 150 31.70 9.87 -22.28
N PRO A 151 31.58 8.84 -23.15
CA PRO A 151 32.22 7.54 -22.93
C PRO A 151 33.74 7.58 -22.69
N ALA A 152 34.43 8.56 -23.29
CA ALA A 152 35.87 8.74 -23.11
C ALA A 152 36.28 9.06 -21.66
N ASP A 153 35.38 9.65 -20.88
CA ASP A 153 35.63 10.04 -19.49
C ASP A 153 35.39 8.89 -18.51
N GLN A 154 34.95 7.71 -18.98
CA GLN A 154 34.66 6.54 -18.15
C GLN A 154 35.96 6.02 -17.50
N PRO A 155 36.15 6.16 -16.17
CA PRO A 155 37.38 5.72 -15.50
C PRO A 155 37.44 4.20 -15.28
N LEU A 156 36.29 3.51 -15.31
CA LEU A 156 36.21 2.09 -14.95
C LEU A 156 36.70 1.17 -16.07
N ARG A 157 37.34 0.06 -15.70
CA ARG A 157 37.74 -1.04 -16.60
C ARG A 157 37.40 -2.38 -15.97
N VAL A 158 36.90 -3.33 -16.77
CA VAL A 158 36.73 -4.72 -16.33
C VAL A 158 38.08 -5.34 -16.05
N ARG A 159 38.19 -6.06 -14.93
CA ARG A 159 39.38 -6.78 -14.51
C ARG A 159 39.79 -7.81 -15.55
N ALA A 160 41.09 -7.89 -15.83
CA ALA A 160 41.64 -8.77 -16.86
C ALA A 160 41.30 -10.25 -16.61
N GLU A 161 41.16 -10.64 -15.35
CA GLU A 161 40.77 -11.98 -14.91
C GLU A 161 39.40 -12.43 -15.47
N LEU A 162 38.50 -11.49 -15.78
CA LEU A 162 37.19 -11.75 -16.39
C LEU A 162 37.23 -11.76 -17.92
N MET A 163 38.34 -11.31 -18.51
CA MET A 163 38.60 -11.35 -19.95
C MET A 163 39.43 -12.59 -20.37
N GLN A 164 40.02 -13.29 -19.41
CA GLN A 164 40.90 -14.45 -19.64
C GLN A 164 40.08 -15.70 -20.00
N ARG A 165 40.26 -16.18 -21.23
CA ARG A 165 39.70 -17.44 -21.74
C ARG A 165 40.82 -18.45 -22.00
N ASN A 166 40.56 -19.74 -21.83
CA ASN A 166 41.53 -20.80 -22.13
C ASN A 166 41.73 -20.94 -23.65
N LEU A 167 40.63 -20.97 -24.40
CA LEU A 167 40.60 -20.87 -25.86
C LEU A 167 39.78 -19.67 -26.31
N HIS A 168 40.03 -19.16 -27.52
CA HIS A 168 39.28 -18.03 -28.08
C HIS A 168 37.76 -18.29 -28.13
N ASP A 169 37.36 -19.54 -28.32
CA ASP A 169 35.95 -19.94 -28.47
C ASP A 169 35.31 -20.40 -27.15
N ASP A 170 36.05 -20.35 -26.03
CA ASP A 170 35.49 -20.64 -24.71
C ASP A 170 34.64 -19.49 -24.17
N SER A 171 33.63 -19.82 -23.36
CA SER A 171 32.92 -18.87 -22.52
C SER A 171 33.88 -18.10 -21.60
N PHE A 172 33.58 -16.82 -21.40
CA PHE A 172 34.22 -16.00 -20.39
C PHE A 172 33.96 -16.54 -18.97
N PRO A 173 34.89 -16.30 -18.02
CA PRO A 173 34.66 -16.54 -16.60
C PRO A 173 33.41 -15.82 -16.07
N ILE A 174 32.78 -16.38 -15.04
CA ILE A 174 31.60 -15.80 -14.39
C ILE A 174 31.97 -15.43 -12.97
N LEU A 175 31.77 -14.17 -12.60
CA LEU A 175 31.87 -13.74 -11.20
C LEU A 175 30.51 -13.92 -10.53
N ARG A 176 30.46 -14.67 -9.44
CA ARG A 176 29.24 -14.88 -8.63
C ARG A 176 29.42 -14.22 -7.27
N GLU A 177 28.50 -13.33 -6.90
CA GLU A 177 28.35 -12.81 -5.53
C GLU A 177 27.19 -13.53 -4.86
N ALA A 178 27.40 -14.07 -3.67
CA ALA A 178 26.36 -14.65 -2.82
C ALA A 178 26.22 -13.81 -1.54
N THR A 179 25.00 -13.38 -1.23
CA THR A 179 24.72 -12.45 -0.14
C THR A 179 23.63 -13.02 0.78
N PRO A 180 23.87 -13.12 2.11
CA PRO A 180 22.82 -13.47 3.06
C PRO A 180 21.82 -12.33 3.20
N VAL A 181 20.64 -12.62 3.74
CA VAL A 181 19.64 -11.58 4.05
C VAL A 181 19.73 -11.15 5.50
N ARG A 182 19.06 -10.04 5.84
CA ARG A 182 19.06 -9.50 7.20
C ARG A 182 17.83 -9.95 8.00
N MET A 183 18.04 -10.22 9.29
CA MET A 183 17.04 -10.51 10.29
C MET A 183 17.32 -9.64 11.52
N ASP A 184 16.39 -8.75 11.90
CA ASP A 184 16.60 -7.70 12.91
C ASP A 184 15.96 -8.03 14.26
N LEU A 185 16.77 -8.22 15.32
CA LEU A 185 16.24 -8.51 16.67
C LEU A 185 15.54 -7.29 17.26
N SER A 186 16.05 -6.10 16.96
CA SER A 186 15.41 -4.84 17.28
C SER A 186 15.85 -3.78 16.28
N HIS A 187 14.89 -3.12 15.67
CA HIS A 187 15.08 -1.91 14.87
C HIS A 187 14.93 -0.61 15.69
N SER A 188 14.79 -0.71 17.02
CA SER A 188 14.56 0.40 17.97
C SER A 188 13.52 1.42 17.48
N ALA A 189 12.33 0.94 17.10
CA ALA A 189 11.26 1.75 16.51
C ALA A 189 11.66 2.49 15.21
N TRP A 190 12.06 1.75 14.17
CA TRP A 190 12.48 2.26 12.86
C TRP A 190 13.51 3.40 12.95
N SER A 191 14.44 3.26 13.89
CA SER A 191 15.43 4.32 14.15
C SER A 191 16.47 4.46 13.03
N ASP A 192 16.46 3.53 12.07
CA ASP A 192 17.31 3.49 10.88
C ASP A 192 16.78 4.32 9.70
N ILE A 193 15.61 4.95 9.83
CA ILE A 193 15.14 5.94 8.87
C ILE A 193 16.17 7.08 8.83
N PHE A 194 16.70 7.40 7.64
CA PHE A 194 17.84 8.32 7.47
C PHE A 194 17.72 9.61 8.25
N PHE A 195 16.58 10.29 8.12
CA PHE A 195 16.36 11.55 8.82
C PHE A 195 16.42 11.41 10.35
N LEU A 196 15.85 10.33 10.86
CA LEU A 196 15.83 10.03 12.29
C LEU A 196 17.25 9.79 12.79
N GLY A 197 18.05 9.01 12.05
CA GLY A 197 19.48 8.80 12.31
C GLY A 197 20.33 10.07 12.22
N MET A 198 19.99 10.98 11.30
CA MET A 198 20.70 12.25 11.11
C MET A 198 20.32 13.31 12.15
N ASP A 199 19.19 13.21 12.84
CA ASP A 199 18.79 14.14 13.90
C ASP A 199 19.05 13.60 15.30
N PHE A 200 18.84 12.31 15.53
CA PHE A 200 19.03 11.64 16.82
C PHE A 200 19.97 10.44 16.70
N PRO A 201 21.24 10.67 16.29
CA PRO A 201 22.20 9.59 16.05
C PRO A 201 22.43 8.73 17.30
N GLU A 202 22.40 9.33 18.49
CA GLU A 202 22.56 8.62 19.76
C GLU A 202 21.45 7.58 20.05
N GLY A 203 20.24 7.77 19.51
CA GLY A 203 19.13 6.82 19.63
C GLY A 203 18.91 5.94 18.40
N ALA A 204 19.62 6.21 17.30
CA ALA A 204 19.52 5.46 16.06
C ALA A 204 20.37 4.20 16.13
N ARG A 205 19.77 3.09 16.57
CA ARG A 205 20.50 1.84 16.82
C ARG A 205 19.66 0.64 16.41
N VAL A 206 20.27 -0.28 15.68
CA VAL A 206 19.62 -1.50 15.21
C VAL A 206 20.53 -2.70 15.45
N LEU A 207 19.96 -3.79 15.96
CA LEU A 207 20.64 -5.07 16.09
C LEU A 207 20.16 -6.01 14.98
N ASN A 208 21.08 -6.37 14.09
CA ASN A 208 20.77 -7.09 12.86
C ASN A 208 21.63 -8.35 12.75
N VAL A 209 21.13 -9.39 12.09
CA VAL A 209 21.79 -10.69 11.92
C VAL A 209 21.77 -11.07 10.44
N SER A 210 22.93 -11.43 9.89
CA SER A 210 23.00 -12.01 8.55
C SER A 210 22.66 -13.49 8.61
N ILE A 211 21.69 -13.92 7.80
CA ILE A 211 21.24 -15.32 7.78
C ILE A 211 21.17 -15.90 6.38
N ASP A 212 21.52 -17.18 6.32
CA ASP A 212 21.24 -18.09 5.23
C ASP A 212 19.86 -18.71 5.42
N LEU A 213 19.16 -19.01 4.33
CA LEU A 213 17.78 -19.47 4.36
C LEU A 213 17.53 -20.65 3.44
N GLY A 214 16.63 -21.53 3.88
CA GLY A 214 16.03 -22.60 3.11
C GLY A 214 14.54 -22.73 3.45
N VAL A 215 13.70 -22.94 2.45
CA VAL A 215 12.29 -23.27 2.66
C VAL A 215 12.18 -24.72 3.10
N ARG A 216 11.67 -24.94 4.31
CA ARG A 216 11.56 -26.27 4.91
C ARG A 216 10.70 -27.18 4.01
N GLY A 217 11.18 -28.40 3.77
CA GLY A 217 10.53 -29.38 2.89
C GLY A 217 10.78 -29.17 1.39
N ARG A 218 11.33 -28.02 0.98
CA ARG A 218 11.79 -27.76 -0.39
C ARG A 218 13.31 -27.85 -0.50
N ASP A 219 14.02 -27.15 0.39
CA ASP A 219 15.47 -27.02 0.37
C ASP A 219 16.11 -28.01 1.36
N ALA A 220 17.25 -28.59 0.98
CA ALA A 220 17.97 -29.55 1.83
C ALA A 220 18.77 -28.89 2.97
N MET A 221 19.24 -27.65 2.76
CA MET A 221 19.98 -26.87 3.75
C MET A 221 19.84 -25.36 3.49
N PRO A 222 19.97 -24.52 4.52
CA PRO A 222 20.03 -23.07 4.34
C PRO A 222 21.26 -22.63 3.54
N ARG A 223 21.09 -21.63 2.67
CA ARG A 223 22.18 -21.00 1.90
C ARG A 223 21.94 -19.49 1.74
N PRO A 224 22.94 -18.68 1.37
CA PRO A 224 22.71 -17.28 1.03
C PRO A 224 21.65 -17.20 -0.08
N PRO A 225 20.49 -16.55 0.17
CA PRO A 225 19.37 -16.67 -0.74
C PRO A 225 19.45 -15.70 -1.91
N VAL A 226 20.39 -14.74 -1.90
CA VAL A 226 20.58 -13.74 -2.95
C VAL A 226 21.87 -14.02 -3.68
N GLU A 227 21.79 -14.08 -5.01
CA GLU A 227 22.95 -14.24 -5.88
C GLU A 227 22.92 -13.25 -7.04
N ALA A 228 24.10 -12.75 -7.39
CA ALA A 228 24.32 -11.91 -8.56
C ALA A 228 25.48 -12.48 -9.39
N TYR A 229 25.34 -12.45 -10.72
CA TYR A 229 26.35 -12.96 -11.63
C TYR A 229 26.75 -11.89 -12.64
N PHE A 230 28.05 -11.74 -12.87
CA PHE A 230 28.63 -10.83 -13.86
C PHE A 230 29.47 -11.63 -14.86
N ARG A 231 29.26 -11.38 -16.15
CA ARG A 231 30.01 -11.99 -17.25
C ARG A 231 30.28 -10.97 -18.36
N VAL A 232 31.41 -11.10 -19.04
CA VAL A 232 31.71 -10.36 -20.28
C VAL A 232 31.10 -11.10 -21.48
N LEU A 233 30.60 -10.34 -22.45
CA LEU A 233 30.05 -10.86 -23.70
C LEU A 233 30.95 -10.54 -24.89
N ASP A 234 30.91 -11.39 -25.91
CA ASP A 234 31.54 -11.21 -27.23
C ASP A 234 30.71 -10.33 -28.19
N GLU A 235 29.71 -9.63 -27.65
CA GLU A 235 28.79 -8.74 -28.36
C GLU A 235 28.67 -7.42 -27.60
N PRO A 236 28.58 -6.25 -28.26
CA PRO A 236 28.60 -4.94 -27.61
C PRO A 236 27.23 -4.54 -27.03
N VAL A 237 26.65 -5.42 -26.21
CA VAL A 237 25.31 -5.25 -25.61
C VAL A 237 25.38 -5.28 -24.08
N LEU A 238 24.41 -4.63 -23.45
CA LEU A 238 24.13 -4.82 -22.02
C LEU A 238 23.00 -5.83 -21.88
N ARG A 239 23.31 -7.07 -21.47
CA ARG A 239 22.31 -8.10 -21.24
C ARG A 239 21.93 -8.15 -19.76
N LEU A 240 20.66 -7.96 -19.46
CA LEU A 240 20.13 -8.03 -18.10
C LEU A 240 19.20 -9.23 -17.99
N THR A 241 19.36 -10.06 -16.95
CA THR A 241 18.47 -11.20 -16.71
C THR A 241 18.07 -11.29 -15.24
N SER A 242 16.77 -11.45 -14.98
CA SER A 242 16.25 -11.83 -13.66
C SER A 242 15.63 -13.21 -13.76
N VAL A 243 16.24 -14.18 -13.09
CA VAL A 243 15.78 -15.57 -13.07
C VAL A 243 14.42 -15.67 -12.41
N ASP A 244 14.24 -14.96 -11.29
CA ASP A 244 13.03 -15.06 -10.45
C ASP A 244 11.82 -14.39 -11.09
N LEU A 245 12.07 -13.36 -11.90
CA LEU A 245 11.03 -12.67 -12.66
C LEU A 245 10.87 -13.26 -14.07
N GLY A 246 11.65 -14.28 -14.45
CA GLY A 246 11.59 -14.88 -15.79
C GLY A 246 11.79 -13.87 -16.92
N ALA A 247 12.55 -12.80 -16.66
CA ALA A 247 12.69 -11.65 -17.56
C ALA A 247 14.14 -11.52 -18.04
N SER A 248 14.30 -11.18 -19.32
CA SER A 248 15.61 -10.87 -19.90
C SER A 248 15.47 -9.80 -20.98
N ALA A 249 16.44 -8.91 -21.06
CA ALA A 249 16.52 -7.88 -22.10
C ALA A 249 17.97 -7.73 -22.59
N GLU A 250 18.11 -7.49 -23.90
CA GLU A 250 19.37 -7.07 -24.51
C GLU A 250 19.24 -5.60 -24.87
N ILE A 251 20.01 -4.76 -24.19
CA ILE A 251 19.94 -3.30 -24.32
C ILE A 251 21.09 -2.84 -25.20
N THR A 252 20.75 -2.20 -26.31
CA THR A 252 21.69 -1.57 -27.25
C THR A 252 21.63 -0.04 -27.22
N ASP A 253 20.52 0.52 -26.73
CA ASP A 253 20.30 1.96 -26.63
C ASP A 253 20.57 2.46 -25.21
N LEU A 254 21.26 3.59 -25.08
CA LEU A 254 21.63 4.15 -23.78
C LEU A 254 20.41 4.63 -22.98
N ALA A 255 19.39 5.19 -23.64
CA ALA A 255 18.20 5.71 -22.97
C ALA A 255 17.37 4.59 -22.31
N GLU A 256 17.39 3.39 -22.90
CA GLU A 256 16.69 2.22 -22.35
C GLU A 256 17.25 1.77 -20.99
N VAL A 257 18.51 2.08 -20.67
CA VAL A 257 19.09 1.83 -19.35
C VAL A 257 18.40 2.66 -18.27
N PHE A 258 17.91 3.85 -18.62
CA PHE A 258 17.23 4.79 -17.72
C PHE A 258 15.70 4.67 -17.73
N ASP A 259 15.14 3.76 -18.53
CA ASP A 259 13.71 3.41 -18.50
C ASP A 259 13.48 2.16 -17.63
N TYR A 260 13.06 2.39 -16.38
CA TYR A 260 12.90 1.34 -15.38
C TYR A 260 11.55 0.61 -15.49
N ALA A 261 10.60 1.13 -16.28
CA ALA A 261 9.23 0.60 -16.39
C ALA A 261 9.03 -0.27 -17.63
N ARG A 262 9.89 -0.12 -18.63
CA ARG A 262 9.83 -0.86 -19.89
C ARG A 262 9.78 -2.39 -19.70
N ASP A 263 10.44 -2.89 -18.66
CA ASP A 263 10.55 -4.30 -18.34
C ASP A 263 10.66 -4.53 -16.82
N TYR A 264 10.65 -5.80 -16.39
CA TYR A 264 10.80 -6.17 -14.97
C TYR A 264 12.23 -6.06 -14.44
N LEU A 265 13.17 -5.43 -15.17
CA LEU A 265 14.60 -5.41 -14.85
C LEU A 265 15.06 -4.08 -14.25
N GLY A 266 14.13 -3.22 -13.82
CA GLY A 266 14.42 -1.92 -13.21
C GLY A 266 15.42 -1.97 -12.03
N LEU A 267 15.42 -3.02 -11.21
CA LEU A 267 16.41 -3.18 -10.13
C LEU A 267 17.83 -3.40 -10.67
N LEU A 268 17.98 -4.17 -11.76
CA LEU A 268 19.28 -4.41 -12.40
C LEU A 268 19.77 -3.14 -13.10
N LYS A 269 18.88 -2.40 -13.76
CA LYS A 269 19.18 -1.07 -14.32
C LYS A 269 19.68 -0.12 -13.23
N GLY A 270 18.97 -0.06 -12.10
CA GLY A 270 19.37 0.70 -10.92
C GLY A 270 20.74 0.29 -10.37
N ALA A 271 21.06 -1.01 -10.35
CA ALA A 271 22.37 -1.50 -9.93
C ALA A 271 23.50 -1.08 -10.88
N ILE A 272 23.29 -1.18 -12.20
CA ILE A 272 24.24 -0.75 -13.24
C ILE A 272 24.55 0.76 -13.14
N ILE A 273 23.52 1.55 -12.85
CA ILE A 273 23.64 3.00 -12.68
C ILE A 273 24.35 3.33 -11.36
N ALA A 274 23.91 2.73 -10.25
CA ALA A 274 24.46 2.97 -8.92
C ALA A 274 25.91 2.47 -8.76
N SER A 275 26.33 1.44 -9.52
CA SER A 275 27.71 0.97 -9.54
C SER A 275 28.65 1.83 -10.40
N GLY A 276 28.10 2.77 -11.19
CA GLY A 276 28.84 3.63 -12.11
C GLY A 276 29.23 2.97 -13.44
N ILE A 277 28.70 1.78 -13.75
CA ILE A 277 28.94 1.13 -15.05
C ILE A 277 28.31 1.95 -16.18
N VAL A 278 27.08 2.42 -15.96
CA VAL A 278 26.45 3.48 -16.76
C VAL A 278 26.25 4.69 -15.84
N PRO A 279 27.20 5.65 -15.84
CA PRO A 279 27.16 6.78 -14.91
C PRO A 279 25.92 7.65 -15.11
N PRO A 280 25.24 8.15 -14.05
CA PRO A 280 24.07 9.01 -14.19
C PRO A 280 24.32 10.27 -15.05
N GLY A 281 25.55 10.81 -15.06
CA GLY A 281 25.87 12.02 -15.83
C GLY A 281 25.76 11.86 -17.35
N ILE A 282 25.71 10.62 -17.87
CA ILE A 282 25.65 10.36 -19.31
C ILE A 282 24.21 10.31 -19.84
N GLU A 283 23.21 10.32 -18.96
CA GLU A 283 21.79 10.34 -19.34
C GLU A 283 21.50 11.56 -20.23
N GLY A 284 20.82 11.35 -21.36
CA GLY A 284 20.48 12.43 -22.29
C GLY A 284 21.63 12.99 -23.12
N SER A 285 22.85 12.44 -23.02
CA SER A 285 24.02 12.90 -23.80
C SER A 285 23.99 12.54 -25.29
N GLY A 286 23.09 11.64 -25.70
CA GLY A 286 23.01 11.12 -27.08
C GLY A 286 24.15 10.18 -27.48
N GLN A 287 24.94 9.70 -26.51
CA GLN A 287 26.12 8.86 -26.74
C GLN A 287 25.75 7.37 -26.93
N SER A 288 26.67 6.63 -27.57
CA SER A 288 26.51 5.20 -27.83
C SER A 288 26.77 4.36 -26.58
N LEU A 289 25.84 3.45 -26.25
CA LEU A 289 26.04 2.45 -25.20
C LEU A 289 27.20 1.50 -25.56
N ALA A 290 27.32 1.11 -26.83
CA ALA A 290 28.40 0.24 -27.31
C ALA A 290 29.79 0.86 -27.10
N ASP A 291 29.93 2.17 -27.31
CA ASP A 291 31.20 2.87 -27.08
C ASP A 291 31.56 2.93 -25.60
N LEU A 292 30.56 3.14 -24.73
CA LEU A 292 30.74 3.10 -23.28
C LEU A 292 31.15 1.70 -22.80
N LEU A 293 30.46 0.66 -23.27
CA LEU A 293 30.79 -0.73 -22.94
C LEU A 293 32.17 -1.13 -23.49
N GLY A 294 32.54 -0.66 -24.68
CA GLY A 294 33.84 -0.89 -25.27
C GLY A 294 34.98 -0.22 -24.50
N ARG A 295 34.73 0.94 -23.88
CA ARG A 295 35.67 1.58 -22.95
C ARG A 295 35.80 0.82 -21.64
N LEU A 296 34.71 0.22 -21.15
CA LEU A 296 34.70 -0.58 -19.93
C LEU A 296 35.38 -1.93 -20.12
N THR A 297 35.15 -2.58 -21.26
CA THR A 297 35.68 -3.92 -21.61
C THR A 297 36.74 -3.81 -22.71
N ALA A 298 36.40 -4.16 -23.94
CA ALA A 298 37.16 -3.96 -25.17
C ALA A 298 36.17 -3.66 -26.31
N PRO A 299 36.59 -3.01 -27.41
CA PRO A 299 35.70 -2.78 -28.56
C PRO A 299 35.01 -4.08 -29.03
N GLY A 300 33.71 -3.99 -29.32
CA GLY A 300 32.89 -5.13 -29.74
C GLY A 300 32.44 -6.06 -28.60
N HIS A 301 32.84 -5.81 -27.35
CA HIS A 301 32.43 -6.58 -26.19
C HIS A 301 31.42 -5.82 -25.34
N GLY A 302 30.64 -6.58 -24.58
CA GLY A 302 29.58 -6.10 -23.71
C GLY A 302 29.61 -6.84 -22.38
N ILE A 303 28.53 -6.71 -21.61
CA ILE A 303 28.43 -7.32 -20.29
C ILE A 303 27.05 -7.91 -20.06
N GLU A 304 27.00 -8.93 -19.22
CA GLU A 304 25.79 -9.55 -18.73
C GLU A 304 25.74 -9.49 -17.22
N LEU A 305 24.60 -9.05 -16.69
CA LEU A 305 24.28 -9.04 -15.27
C LEU A 305 23.04 -9.89 -15.02
N VAL A 306 23.17 -10.90 -14.15
CA VAL A 306 22.08 -11.82 -13.80
C VAL A 306 21.78 -11.75 -12.32
N SER A 307 20.49 -11.71 -11.97
CA SER A 307 19.99 -11.84 -10.59
C SER A 307 19.28 -13.17 -10.38
N ASN A 308 19.46 -13.75 -9.20
CA ASN A 308 18.80 -14.97 -8.75
C ASN A 308 18.51 -14.91 -7.24
N VAL A 309 17.26 -15.12 -6.84
CA VAL A 309 16.79 -15.11 -5.46
C VAL A 309 16.11 -16.46 -5.19
N ASN A 310 16.61 -17.21 -4.23
CA ASN A 310 16.21 -18.60 -3.99
C ASN A 310 14.80 -18.75 -3.38
N GLY A 311 13.75 -18.40 -4.15
CA GLY A 311 12.34 -18.59 -3.83
C GLY A 311 11.91 -17.92 -2.54
N ILE A 312 12.48 -16.74 -2.24
CA ILE A 312 12.02 -15.84 -1.17
C ILE A 312 11.21 -14.72 -1.83
N PRO A 313 9.94 -14.54 -1.47
CA PRO A 313 9.09 -13.55 -2.13
C PRO A 313 9.45 -12.13 -1.75
N LYS A 314 9.09 -11.19 -2.62
CA LYS A 314 9.04 -9.76 -2.27
C LYS A 314 8.10 -9.57 -1.07
N GLY A 315 8.45 -8.67 -0.15
CA GLY A 315 7.66 -8.43 1.06
C GLY A 315 7.96 -9.36 2.24
N SER A 316 8.98 -10.23 2.14
CA SER A 316 9.37 -11.18 3.20
C SER A 316 9.83 -10.56 4.53
N ARG A 317 10.03 -9.23 4.56
CA ARG A 317 10.58 -8.46 5.70
C ARG A 317 12.06 -8.74 6.02
N LEU A 318 12.75 -9.44 5.14
CA LEU A 318 14.19 -9.74 5.24
C LEU A 318 15.07 -8.81 4.39
N ALA A 319 14.51 -7.70 3.88
CA ALA A 319 15.16 -6.75 2.98
C ALA A 319 15.84 -7.40 1.75
N VAL A 320 15.17 -8.39 1.13
CA VAL A 320 15.70 -9.14 -0.03
C VAL A 320 16.00 -8.23 -1.22
N SER A 321 15.15 -7.23 -1.50
CA SER A 321 15.36 -6.30 -2.62
C SER A 321 16.65 -5.48 -2.46
N THR A 322 16.88 -4.95 -1.26
CA THR A 322 18.08 -4.16 -0.93
C THR A 322 19.32 -5.02 -0.88
N SER A 323 19.21 -6.23 -0.32
CA SER A 323 20.29 -7.21 -0.32
C SER A 323 20.66 -7.62 -1.75
N LEU A 324 19.67 -7.79 -2.63
CA LEU A 324 19.89 -8.06 -4.06
C LEU A 324 20.54 -6.87 -4.77
N LEU A 325 20.06 -5.65 -4.54
CA LEU A 325 20.68 -4.44 -5.09
C LEU A 325 22.14 -4.31 -4.64
N ALA A 326 22.41 -4.51 -3.34
CA ALA A 326 23.76 -4.49 -2.79
C ALA A 326 24.64 -5.59 -3.40
N SER A 327 24.11 -6.81 -3.59
CA SER A 327 24.82 -7.92 -4.23
C SER A 327 25.15 -7.63 -5.70
N LEU A 328 24.22 -7.02 -6.45
CA LEU A 328 24.43 -6.60 -7.84
C LEU A 328 25.48 -5.48 -7.93
N ILE A 329 25.43 -4.51 -7.02
CA ILE A 329 26.43 -3.43 -6.96
C ILE A 329 27.81 -3.99 -6.58
N ALA A 330 27.87 -4.89 -5.61
CA ALA A 330 29.12 -5.53 -5.17
C ALA A 330 29.79 -6.30 -6.31
N VAL A 331 29.05 -7.15 -7.04
CA VAL A 331 29.62 -7.91 -8.16
C VAL A 331 30.14 -6.98 -9.27
N CYS A 332 29.42 -5.89 -9.56
CA CYS A 332 29.87 -4.87 -10.52
C CYS A 332 31.11 -4.12 -10.04
N MET A 333 31.18 -3.76 -8.75
CA MET A 333 32.34 -3.09 -8.15
C MET A 333 33.59 -3.95 -8.19
N ARG A 334 33.47 -5.25 -7.87
CA ARG A 334 34.56 -6.22 -7.98
C ARG A 334 35.03 -6.40 -9.41
N ALA A 335 34.09 -6.53 -10.35
CA ALA A 335 34.40 -6.67 -11.77
C ALA A 335 35.16 -5.46 -12.34
N THR A 336 34.99 -4.27 -11.74
CA THR A 336 35.54 -3.00 -12.24
C THR A 336 36.68 -2.40 -11.41
N SER A 337 37.28 -3.20 -10.51
CA SER A 337 38.37 -2.78 -9.60
C SER A 337 38.01 -1.65 -8.62
N GLN A 338 36.72 -1.42 -8.39
CA GLN A 338 36.26 -0.49 -7.36
C GLN A 338 36.32 -1.14 -5.97
N ALA A 339 36.25 -2.47 -5.90
CA ALA A 339 36.67 -3.28 -4.78
C ALA A 339 38.06 -3.89 -5.08
N TYR A 340 38.93 -3.94 -4.07
CA TYR A 340 40.27 -4.50 -4.13
C TYR A 340 40.25 -6.01 -4.41
N ALA A 341 39.44 -6.76 -3.68
CA ALA A 341 39.35 -8.21 -3.80
C ALA A 341 38.32 -8.63 -4.88
N LEU A 342 38.76 -9.43 -5.86
CA LEU A 342 37.85 -10.03 -6.86
C LEU A 342 36.97 -11.13 -6.26
N THR A 343 37.50 -11.89 -5.30
CA THR A 343 36.83 -13.03 -4.64
C THR A 343 36.97 -12.93 -3.13
N GLY A 344 36.15 -13.69 -2.39
CA GLY A 344 36.13 -13.68 -0.93
C GLY A 344 35.19 -12.61 -0.35
N PRO A 345 35.25 -12.37 0.97
CA PRO A 345 34.44 -11.34 1.61
C PRO A 345 34.85 -9.92 1.18
N LEU A 346 33.99 -8.94 1.47
CA LEU A 346 34.31 -7.51 1.34
C LEU A 346 34.97 -6.96 2.60
N ASP A 347 35.95 -6.08 2.42
CA ASP A 347 36.54 -5.29 3.50
C ASP A 347 35.62 -4.15 3.92
N GLU A 348 35.82 -3.60 5.12
CA GLU A 348 34.93 -2.57 5.69
C GLU A 348 34.72 -1.33 4.80
N PRO A 349 35.76 -0.72 4.20
CA PRO A 349 35.55 0.42 3.30
C PRO A 349 34.71 0.06 2.06
N GLU A 350 34.86 -1.17 1.55
CA GLU A 350 34.12 -1.67 0.39
C GLU A 350 32.66 -1.88 0.73
N ARG A 351 32.36 -2.50 1.89
CA ARG A 351 31.00 -2.68 2.40
C ARG A 351 30.27 -1.35 2.58
N ARG A 352 30.95 -0.35 3.16
CA ARG A 352 30.39 1.00 3.33
C ARG A 352 30.07 1.67 1.99
N LEU A 353 30.92 1.49 0.97
CA LEU A 353 30.68 2.03 -0.37
C LEU A 353 29.52 1.32 -1.08
N VAL A 354 29.44 -0.01 -0.97
CA VAL A 354 28.29 -0.79 -1.47
C VAL A 354 27.00 -0.31 -0.82
N ALA A 355 26.97 -0.16 0.49
CA ALA A 355 25.78 0.35 1.20
C ALA A 355 25.40 1.76 0.74
N ALA A 356 26.36 2.69 0.63
CA ALA A 356 26.08 4.04 0.12
C ALA A 356 25.47 4.06 -1.28
N ARG A 357 25.88 3.14 -2.15
CA ARG A 357 25.35 2.99 -3.52
C ARG A 357 24.06 2.22 -3.57
N ALA A 358 23.83 1.26 -2.69
CA ALA A 358 22.54 0.60 -2.54
C ALA A 358 21.48 1.65 -2.15
N ILE A 359 21.80 2.54 -1.21
CA ILE A 359 20.94 3.68 -0.84
C ILE A 359 20.69 4.56 -2.07
N LEU A 360 21.72 4.89 -2.86
CA LEU A 360 21.52 5.63 -4.12
C LEU A 360 20.52 4.92 -5.04
N GLY A 361 20.73 3.63 -5.30
CA GLY A 361 19.89 2.84 -6.20
C GLY A 361 18.44 2.71 -5.69
N GLU A 362 18.24 2.58 -4.38
CA GLU A 362 16.91 2.57 -3.76
C GLU A 362 16.15 3.88 -3.95
N TRP A 363 16.85 5.01 -3.85
CA TRP A 363 16.27 6.33 -4.04
C TRP A 363 16.04 6.68 -5.51
N LEU A 364 16.91 6.19 -6.41
CA LEU A 364 16.67 6.25 -7.86
C LEU A 364 15.45 5.39 -8.25
N ALA A 365 15.24 4.27 -7.57
CA ALA A 365 14.09 3.38 -7.75
C ALA A 365 12.85 3.79 -6.91
N GLY A 366 12.92 4.87 -6.12
CA GLY A 366 11.79 5.46 -5.39
C GLY A 366 11.33 4.76 -4.10
N SER A 367 12.12 3.85 -3.52
CA SER A 367 11.69 3.03 -2.36
C SER A 367 11.95 3.65 -0.98
N GLY A 368 12.98 4.50 -0.84
CA GLY A 368 13.24 5.27 0.39
C GLY A 368 13.51 4.44 1.67
N GLY A 369 14.16 3.27 1.54
CA GLY A 369 14.43 2.33 2.64
C GLY A 369 15.34 2.87 3.76
N GLY A 370 15.50 2.09 4.83
CA GLY A 370 16.41 2.43 5.94
C GLY A 370 17.80 1.83 5.75
N TRP A 371 18.84 2.40 6.37
CA TRP A 371 20.21 1.91 6.13
C TRP A 371 20.45 0.44 6.55
N GLN A 372 19.61 -0.12 7.43
CA GLN A 372 19.78 -1.49 7.95
C GLN A 372 19.54 -2.55 6.88
N ASP A 373 18.85 -2.20 5.80
CA ASP A 373 18.39 -3.13 4.76
C ASP A 373 19.54 -3.71 3.94
N SER A 374 20.67 -2.99 3.87
CA SER A 374 21.93 -3.48 3.32
C SER A 374 22.75 -4.35 4.29
N GLY A 375 22.21 -4.64 5.48
CA GLY A 375 22.92 -5.32 6.56
C GLY A 375 23.42 -6.72 6.20
N GLY A 376 22.84 -7.40 5.21
CA GLY A 376 23.33 -8.70 4.71
C GLY A 376 24.77 -8.66 4.19
N VAL A 377 25.27 -7.48 3.79
CA VAL A 377 26.65 -7.29 3.33
C VAL A 377 27.69 -7.55 4.43
N TRP A 378 27.32 -7.31 5.71
CA TRP A 378 28.19 -7.56 6.86
C TRP A 378 27.98 -8.97 7.42
N PRO A 379 29.00 -9.59 8.03
CA PRO A 379 28.89 -10.90 8.66
C PRO A 379 28.12 -10.87 9.99
N GLY A 380 27.56 -12.02 10.35
CA GLY A 380 27.12 -12.37 11.69
C GLY A 380 26.07 -11.44 12.29
N MET A 381 26.10 -11.35 13.62
CA MET A 381 25.33 -10.37 14.39
C MET A 381 26.09 -9.04 14.45
N LYS A 382 25.41 -7.92 14.19
CA LYS A 382 26.00 -6.58 14.26
C LYS A 382 25.06 -5.55 14.86
N LEU A 383 25.65 -4.65 15.65
CA LEU A 383 25.01 -3.43 16.11
C LEU A 383 25.36 -2.32 15.10
N ILE A 384 24.33 -1.73 14.52
CA ILE A 384 24.46 -0.63 13.58
C ILE A 384 23.96 0.63 14.29
N SER A 385 24.74 1.71 14.28
CA SER A 385 24.46 2.92 15.07
C SER A 385 24.66 4.20 14.26
N GLY A 386 23.79 5.18 14.46
CA GLY A 386 23.98 6.54 13.96
C GLY A 386 25.25 7.15 14.54
N GLU A 387 25.91 8.01 13.77
CA GLU A 387 27.12 8.71 14.17
C GLU A 387 26.93 10.22 14.06
N LEU A 388 27.57 10.98 14.95
CA LEU A 388 27.59 12.44 14.89
C LEU A 388 28.35 12.92 13.64
N ALA A 389 27.84 13.96 12.99
CA ALA A 389 28.55 14.63 11.91
C ALA A 389 29.73 15.44 12.47
N ALA A 390 30.88 15.32 11.81
CA ALA A 390 32.13 16.00 12.16
C ALA A 390 32.66 16.79 10.95
N GLU A 391 33.63 17.68 11.19
CA GLU A 391 34.25 18.46 10.13
C GLU A 391 34.82 17.55 9.03
N GLY A 392 34.43 17.81 7.78
CA GLY A 392 34.76 16.98 6.61
C GLY A 392 33.62 16.08 6.12
N ASP A 393 32.60 15.83 6.95
CA ASP A 393 31.38 15.15 6.50
C ASP A 393 30.49 16.11 5.68
N PRO A 394 29.80 15.63 4.63
CA PRO A 394 28.87 16.46 3.86
C PRO A 394 27.72 17.04 4.70
N GLU A 395 27.39 16.38 5.80
CA GLU A 395 26.31 16.74 6.72
C GLU A 395 26.73 17.75 7.80
N PHE A 396 28.04 18.06 7.93
CA PHE A 396 28.52 18.95 8.99
C PHE A 396 27.93 20.36 8.88
N GLY A 397 27.32 20.84 9.96
CA GLY A 397 26.59 22.12 9.99
C GLY A 397 25.19 22.07 9.37
N ILE A 398 24.80 20.96 8.74
CA ILE A 398 23.47 20.76 8.13
C ILE A 398 22.56 19.91 9.02
N SER A 399 23.11 18.83 9.60
CA SER A 399 22.43 17.92 10.53
C SER A 399 23.32 17.51 11.71
N ARG A 400 22.74 16.89 12.74
CA ARG A 400 23.48 16.43 13.93
C ARG A 400 24.31 15.16 13.64
N GLY A 401 23.75 14.25 12.85
CA GLY A 401 24.33 12.97 12.48
C GLY A 401 24.64 12.84 10.99
N ARG A 402 25.44 11.83 10.65
CA ARG A 402 25.84 11.43 9.30
C ARG A 402 24.76 10.60 8.61
N LEU A 403 24.79 10.57 7.28
CA LEU A 403 23.90 9.68 6.49
C LEU A 403 24.21 8.19 6.71
N LEU A 404 25.50 7.82 6.72
CA LEU A 404 25.94 6.44 6.84
C LEU A 404 26.21 6.09 8.31
N PRO A 405 25.66 4.98 8.83
CA PRO A 405 25.89 4.55 10.20
C PRO A 405 27.25 3.89 10.41
N GLY A 406 27.64 3.71 11.66
CA GLY A 406 28.71 2.83 12.11
C GLY A 406 28.22 1.38 12.23
N HIS A 407 29.07 0.41 11.89
CA HIS A 407 28.78 -1.03 12.03
C HIS A 407 29.77 -1.66 13.00
N ARG A 408 29.25 -2.27 14.08
CA ARG A 408 30.05 -3.03 15.05
C ARG A 408 29.61 -4.49 15.03
N ILE A 409 30.46 -5.35 14.50
CA ILE A 409 30.26 -6.81 14.55
C ILE A 409 30.35 -7.24 16.02
N LEU A 410 29.38 -8.04 16.49
CA LEU A 410 29.38 -8.58 17.85
C LEU A 410 30.42 -9.69 17.93
N THR A 411 31.32 -9.60 18.90
CA THR A 411 32.35 -10.61 19.16
C THR A 411 31.81 -11.74 20.04
N ASP A 412 32.66 -12.71 20.38
CA ASP A 412 32.32 -13.79 21.31
C ASP A 412 32.00 -13.28 22.73
N ASP A 413 32.56 -12.13 23.13
CA ASP A 413 32.27 -11.47 24.42
C ASP A 413 30.89 -10.80 24.44
N ASP A 414 30.35 -10.45 23.27
CA ASP A 414 29.00 -9.89 23.15
C ASP A 414 27.94 -10.99 23.01
N CYS A 415 28.27 -12.07 22.29
CA CYS A 415 27.37 -13.19 22.06
C CYS A 415 28.18 -14.45 21.72
N ALA A 416 28.38 -15.30 22.74
CA ALA A 416 29.18 -16.51 22.63
C ALA A 416 28.63 -17.46 21.54
N PRO A 417 29.49 -18.29 20.91
CA PRO A 417 29.06 -19.27 19.91
C PRO A 417 27.92 -20.19 20.39
N ALA A 418 27.95 -20.58 21.68
CA ALA A 418 26.89 -21.37 22.30
C ALA A 418 25.55 -20.63 22.33
N THR A 419 25.54 -19.31 22.60
CA THR A 419 24.32 -18.48 22.55
C THR A 419 23.77 -18.38 21.13
N ARG A 420 24.65 -18.17 20.14
CA ARG A 420 24.26 -18.15 18.70
C ARG A 420 23.63 -19.47 18.27
N GLN A 421 24.18 -20.59 18.73
CA GLN A 421 23.62 -21.91 18.48
C GLN A 421 22.29 -22.11 19.22
N ALA A 422 22.19 -21.70 20.49
CA ALA A 422 20.96 -21.79 21.28
C ALA A 422 19.81 -20.99 20.65
N LEU A 423 20.10 -19.79 20.11
CA LEU A 423 19.13 -19.00 19.36
C LEU A 423 18.63 -19.77 18.13
N GLN A 424 19.54 -20.33 17.33
CA GLN A 424 19.18 -21.14 16.16
C GLN A 424 18.36 -22.37 16.54
N HIS A 425 18.63 -23.02 17.68
CA HIS A 425 17.86 -24.17 18.15
C HIS A 425 16.51 -23.83 18.78
N SER A 426 16.26 -22.57 19.14
CA SER A 426 15.02 -22.14 19.80
C SER A 426 14.08 -21.37 18.88
N LEU A 427 14.61 -20.66 17.88
CA LEU A 427 13.84 -19.82 16.97
C LEU A 427 13.26 -20.62 15.80
N VAL A 428 11.95 -20.46 15.60
CA VAL A 428 11.25 -20.84 14.38
C VAL A 428 10.97 -19.59 13.56
N LEU A 429 11.58 -19.51 12.39
CA LEU A 429 11.45 -18.40 11.45
C LEU A 429 10.36 -18.73 10.41
N VAL A 430 9.41 -17.82 10.20
CA VAL A 430 8.27 -18.06 9.32
C VAL A 430 7.94 -16.86 8.44
N HIS A 431 7.23 -17.12 7.34
CA HIS A 431 6.48 -16.14 6.57
C HIS A 431 4.99 -16.44 6.68
N GLY A 432 4.19 -15.53 7.23
CA GLY A 432 2.74 -15.71 7.42
C GLY A 432 1.89 -15.61 6.15
N GLY A 433 2.50 -15.22 5.03
CA GLY A 433 1.85 -15.11 3.72
C GLY A 433 1.25 -13.74 3.40
N MET A 434 1.22 -12.82 4.36
CA MET A 434 0.76 -11.45 4.13
C MET A 434 1.84 -10.63 3.41
N ALA A 435 1.43 -9.80 2.45
CA ALA A 435 2.25 -8.73 1.89
C ALA A 435 1.58 -7.41 2.22
N GLN A 436 2.34 -6.45 2.79
CA GLN A 436 1.81 -5.13 3.10
C GLN A 436 2.80 -4.04 2.71
N ASN A 437 2.28 -2.92 2.22
CA ASN A 437 3.08 -1.74 1.94
C ASN A 437 3.53 -1.09 3.26
N VAL A 438 4.84 -0.93 3.44
CA VAL A 438 5.43 -0.28 4.64
C VAL A 438 5.68 1.21 4.44
N GLY A 439 5.62 1.74 3.21
CA GLY A 439 5.86 3.16 2.93
C GLY A 439 5.07 4.10 3.85
N PRO A 440 3.73 3.97 3.93
CA PRO A 440 2.92 4.79 4.83
C PRO A 440 3.33 4.68 6.30
N ILE A 441 3.79 3.50 6.73
CA ILE A 441 4.24 3.26 8.11
C ILE A 441 5.50 4.08 8.41
N LEU A 442 6.46 4.11 7.48
CA LEU A 442 7.69 4.87 7.64
C LEU A 442 7.41 6.39 7.72
N GLU A 443 6.45 6.87 6.93
CA GLU A 443 5.99 8.26 7.00
C GLU A 443 5.39 8.58 8.37
N MET A 444 4.48 7.74 8.87
CA MET A 444 3.85 7.91 10.19
C MET A 444 4.86 7.90 11.33
N VAL A 445 5.84 7.00 11.30
CA VAL A 445 6.90 6.95 12.33
C VAL A 445 7.75 8.23 12.32
N THR A 446 8.08 8.72 11.12
CA THR A 446 8.85 9.95 10.93
C THR A 446 8.06 11.16 11.45
N GLU A 447 6.77 11.21 11.17
CA GLU A 447 5.88 12.27 11.62
C GLU A 447 5.76 12.32 13.14
N LYS A 448 5.38 11.20 13.77
CA LYS A 448 5.24 11.10 15.23
C LYS A 448 6.53 11.45 15.97
N TYR A 449 7.67 11.11 15.39
CA TYR A 449 8.97 11.56 15.87
C TYR A 449 9.11 13.09 15.79
N LEU A 450 8.88 13.68 14.63
CA LEU A 450 9.01 15.12 14.39
C LEU A 450 8.13 15.97 15.32
N LEU A 451 6.92 15.50 15.59
CA LEU A 451 5.96 16.15 16.47
C LEU A 451 6.24 15.95 17.96
N ARG A 452 7.11 14.98 18.31
CA ARG A 452 7.32 14.51 19.67
C ARG A 452 5.99 14.16 20.34
N SER A 453 5.14 13.40 19.63
CA SER A 453 3.89 12.90 20.20
C SER A 453 4.18 12.13 21.48
N GLU A 454 3.47 12.48 22.56
CA GLU A 454 3.90 12.18 23.94
C GLU A 454 4.06 10.67 24.18
N ALA A 455 3.04 9.88 23.85
CA ALA A 455 3.06 8.43 24.04
C ALA A 455 4.11 7.75 23.15
N GLU A 456 4.20 8.15 21.89
CA GLU A 456 5.12 7.56 20.92
C GLU A 456 6.58 7.91 21.17
N TRP A 457 6.86 9.08 21.76
CA TRP A 457 8.20 9.46 22.19
C TRP A 457 8.67 8.63 23.39
N GLU A 458 7.80 8.44 24.39
CA GLU A 458 8.11 7.55 25.52
C GLU A 458 8.30 6.09 25.07
N ALA A 459 7.41 5.61 24.20
CA ALA A 459 7.52 4.29 23.59
C ALA A 459 8.82 4.13 22.80
N ARG A 460 9.28 5.15 22.08
CA ARG A 460 10.57 5.10 21.38
C ARG A 460 11.74 4.97 22.36
N LYS A 461 11.75 5.75 23.44
CA LYS A 461 12.77 5.64 24.50
C LYS A 461 12.75 4.26 25.17
N GLU A 462 11.57 3.67 25.34
CA GLU A 462 11.43 2.30 25.82
C GLU A 462 12.01 1.29 24.82
N ALA A 463 11.70 1.38 23.52
CA ALA A 463 12.27 0.49 22.51
C ALA A 463 13.82 0.54 22.48
N ILE A 464 14.40 1.72 22.68
CA ILE A 464 15.85 1.92 22.79
C ILE A 464 16.40 1.20 24.03
N ARG A 465 15.73 1.31 25.19
CA ARG A 465 16.11 0.58 26.42
C ARG A 465 15.95 -0.93 26.28
N VAL A 466 14.92 -1.38 25.56
CA VAL A 466 14.74 -2.80 25.23
C VAL A 466 15.89 -3.33 24.40
N LEU A 467 16.42 -2.56 23.44
CA LEU A 467 17.64 -2.95 22.72
C LEU A 467 18.84 -3.15 23.67
N ASP A 468 19.07 -2.23 24.62
CA ASP A 468 20.16 -2.38 25.60
C ASP A 468 19.99 -3.66 26.43
N ARG A 469 18.73 -3.96 26.82
CA ARG A 469 18.39 -5.21 27.52
C ARG A 469 18.65 -6.45 26.65
N ILE A 470 18.30 -6.41 25.36
CA ILE A 470 18.56 -7.51 24.42
C ILE A 470 20.06 -7.77 24.30
N LEU A 471 20.89 -6.73 24.21
CA LEU A 471 22.35 -6.88 24.17
C LEU A 471 22.91 -7.53 25.45
N ALA A 472 22.39 -7.15 26.62
CA ALA A 472 22.77 -7.77 27.88
C ALA A 472 22.35 -9.26 27.94
N ILE A 473 21.13 -9.58 27.53
CA ILE A 473 20.61 -10.96 27.48
C ILE A 473 21.44 -11.84 26.54
N LEU A 474 21.86 -11.33 25.38
CA LEU A 474 22.71 -12.08 24.45
C LEU A 474 24.09 -12.40 25.05
N ARG A 475 24.65 -11.47 25.84
CA ARG A 475 25.90 -11.71 26.57
C ARG A 475 25.74 -12.78 27.66
N GLU A 476 24.58 -12.81 28.32
CA GLU A 476 24.26 -13.81 29.36
C GLU A 476 23.88 -15.18 28.78
N GLY A 477 23.41 -15.24 27.53
CA GLY A 477 23.00 -16.48 26.87
C GLY A 477 21.56 -16.93 27.16
N ASP A 478 20.71 -16.07 27.72
CA ASP A 478 19.32 -16.42 28.09
C ASP A 478 18.33 -16.20 26.93
N ILE A 479 18.14 -17.22 26.10
CA ILE A 479 17.20 -17.16 24.96
C ILE A 479 15.73 -17.05 25.40
N ARG A 480 15.39 -17.50 26.62
CA ARG A 480 14.02 -17.37 27.14
C ARG A 480 13.73 -15.91 27.51
N ALA A 481 14.67 -15.24 28.17
CA ALA A 481 14.59 -13.81 28.44
C ALA A 481 14.56 -13.00 27.13
N LEU A 482 15.29 -13.44 26.09
CA LEU A 482 15.25 -12.81 24.77
C LEU A 482 13.83 -12.84 24.19
N GLY A 483 13.16 -13.99 24.23
CA GLY A 483 11.77 -14.12 23.78
C GLY A 483 10.80 -13.22 24.53
N ALA A 484 10.97 -13.07 25.84
CA ALA A 484 10.18 -12.14 26.64
C ALA A 484 10.43 -10.68 26.23
N ALA A 485 11.70 -10.29 26.01
CA ALA A 485 12.07 -8.93 25.63
C ALA A 485 11.54 -8.55 24.23
N THR A 486 11.63 -9.43 23.23
CA THR A 486 11.10 -9.17 21.88
C THR A 486 9.57 -9.13 21.87
N THR A 487 8.92 -9.96 22.70
CA THR A 487 7.45 -9.95 22.86
C THR A 487 6.98 -8.64 23.47
N HIS A 488 7.66 -8.17 24.53
CA HIS A 488 7.40 -6.87 25.15
C HIS A 488 7.58 -5.74 24.14
N ASN A 489 8.68 -5.74 23.39
CA ASN A 489 8.94 -4.74 22.35
C ASN A 489 7.78 -4.63 21.34
N PHE A 490 7.23 -5.77 20.92
CA PHE A 490 6.13 -5.84 19.97
C PHE A 490 4.80 -5.30 20.53
N PHE A 491 4.37 -5.79 21.69
CA PHE A 491 3.07 -5.42 22.26
C PHE A 491 3.06 -4.04 22.92
N GLU A 492 4.20 -3.56 23.41
CA GLU A 492 4.28 -2.28 24.12
C GLU A 492 4.78 -1.16 23.19
N PRO A 493 6.09 -0.88 23.02
CA PRO A 493 6.52 0.32 22.33
C PRO A 493 6.21 0.31 20.84
N ILE A 494 6.35 -0.82 20.13
CA ILE A 494 6.10 -0.88 18.68
C ILE A 494 4.61 -0.60 18.38
N ARG A 495 3.69 -1.28 19.07
CA ARG A 495 2.24 -1.10 18.90
C ARG A 495 1.79 0.30 19.34
N THR A 496 2.42 0.89 20.36
CA THR A 496 2.13 2.26 20.79
C THR A 496 2.48 3.26 19.69
N ILE A 497 3.64 3.09 19.04
CA ILE A 497 4.07 3.99 17.97
C ILE A 497 3.22 3.79 16.72
N ILE A 498 3.03 2.53 16.30
CA ILE A 498 2.24 2.18 15.11
C ILE A 498 1.28 1.04 15.48
N PRO A 499 -0.01 1.34 15.74
CA PRO A 499 -1.00 0.32 16.07
C PRO A 499 -1.12 -0.79 15.01
N TRP A 500 -0.99 -0.44 13.73
CA TRP A 500 -1.09 -1.37 12.60
C TRP A 500 0.13 -2.26 12.38
N ALA A 501 1.23 -2.07 13.13
CA ALA A 501 2.33 -3.02 13.12
C ALA A 501 1.88 -4.41 13.62
N SER A 502 0.82 -4.44 14.44
CA SER A 502 0.08 -5.64 14.84
C SER A 502 -1.24 -5.76 14.06
N ASN A 503 -1.71 -6.99 13.88
CA ASN A 503 -2.98 -7.30 13.24
C ASN A 503 -3.62 -8.56 13.86
N LEU A 504 -4.89 -8.79 13.55
CA LEU A 504 -5.64 -9.94 14.10
C LEU A 504 -5.00 -11.29 13.76
N TYR A 505 -4.41 -11.44 12.58
CA TYR A 505 -3.76 -12.68 12.14
C TYR A 505 -2.56 -13.00 13.04
N THR A 506 -1.62 -12.06 13.18
CA THR A 506 -0.42 -12.21 14.02
C THR A 506 -0.80 -12.47 15.48
N GLU A 507 -1.70 -11.67 16.05
CA GLU A 507 -2.12 -11.84 17.46
C GLU A 507 -2.80 -13.20 17.70
N THR A 508 -3.59 -13.68 16.73
CA THR A 508 -4.19 -15.02 16.79
C THR A 508 -3.11 -16.10 16.82
N LEU A 509 -2.09 -16.01 15.97
CA LEU A 509 -1.00 -17.00 15.94
C LEU A 509 -0.21 -17.03 17.25
N ILE A 510 0.09 -15.86 17.82
CA ILE A 510 0.78 -15.75 19.11
C ILE A 510 -0.04 -16.40 20.21
N ARG A 511 -1.35 -16.13 20.25
CA ARG A 511 -2.26 -16.75 21.23
C ARG A 511 -2.32 -18.26 21.05
N LEU A 512 -2.57 -18.75 19.83
CA LEU A 512 -2.67 -20.18 19.55
C LEU A 512 -1.35 -20.94 19.84
N ALA A 513 -0.20 -20.33 19.58
CA ALA A 513 1.09 -20.90 19.92
C ALA A 513 1.28 -20.97 21.45
N ARG A 514 0.94 -19.89 22.17
CA ARG A 514 0.98 -19.86 23.64
C ARG A 514 0.06 -20.90 24.26
N ASP A 515 -1.19 -20.99 23.80
CA ASP A 515 -2.18 -21.94 24.30
C ASP A 515 -1.74 -23.39 24.08
N HIS A 516 -1.05 -23.67 22.98
CA HIS A 516 -0.63 -25.03 22.61
C HIS A 516 0.65 -25.48 23.34
N PHE A 517 1.66 -24.60 23.47
CA PHE A 517 2.97 -24.95 24.02
C PHE A 517 3.16 -24.56 25.50
N GLY A 518 2.28 -23.73 26.06
CA GLY A 518 2.37 -23.31 27.46
C GLY A 518 3.71 -22.66 27.78
N ASP A 519 4.38 -23.15 28.83
CA ASP A 519 5.69 -22.63 29.29
C ASP A 519 6.84 -22.86 28.30
N ASP A 520 6.68 -23.78 27.35
CA ASP A 520 7.67 -24.05 26.30
C ASP A 520 7.62 -23.01 25.17
N PHE A 521 6.60 -22.14 25.14
CA PHE A 521 6.58 -20.95 24.28
C PHE A 521 7.22 -19.76 25.00
N TRP A 522 8.40 -19.35 24.54
CA TRP A 522 9.19 -18.31 25.21
C TRP A 522 8.93 -16.91 24.67
N GLY A 523 8.45 -16.77 23.43
CA GLY A 523 8.03 -15.46 22.94
C GLY A 523 7.88 -15.33 21.44
N PHE A 524 7.47 -14.12 21.04
CA PHE A 524 7.29 -13.68 19.67
C PHE A 524 8.29 -12.58 19.30
N TRP A 525 8.60 -12.50 18.02
CA TRP A 525 9.49 -11.51 17.45
C TRP A 525 8.98 -11.09 16.05
N MET A 526 8.74 -9.79 15.88
CA MET A 526 8.40 -9.20 14.57
C MET A 526 9.68 -8.91 13.77
N LEU A 527 9.67 -9.24 12.47
CA LEU A 527 10.77 -8.88 11.56
C LEU A 527 10.41 -7.70 10.68
N GLY A 528 11.37 -6.80 10.47
CA GLY A 528 11.19 -5.59 9.70
C GLY A 528 10.11 -4.68 10.29
N GLY A 529 9.40 -3.95 9.42
CA GLY A 529 8.55 -2.84 9.86
C GLY A 529 7.07 -3.15 10.12
N MET A 530 6.57 -4.36 9.85
CA MET A 530 5.17 -4.78 10.11
C MET A 530 5.05 -6.32 10.16
N SER A 531 4.18 -6.83 11.03
CA SER A 531 3.95 -8.27 11.22
C SER A 531 3.04 -8.91 10.15
N GLY A 532 2.97 -10.25 10.11
CA GLY A 532 2.16 -11.04 9.16
C GLY A 532 2.93 -11.51 7.91
N GLY A 533 4.00 -10.82 7.55
CA GLY A 533 5.03 -11.30 6.62
C GLY A 533 6.06 -12.15 7.38
N GLY A 534 7.31 -11.68 7.49
CA GLY A 534 8.36 -12.31 8.29
C GLY A 534 8.11 -12.21 9.81
N MET A 535 8.22 -13.35 10.51
CA MET A 535 8.00 -13.45 11.95
C MET A 535 8.91 -14.52 12.57
N GLY A 536 9.25 -14.34 13.85
CA GLY A 536 9.99 -15.29 14.67
C GLY A 536 9.17 -15.74 15.88
N PHE A 537 9.16 -17.04 16.16
CA PHE A 537 8.57 -17.63 17.37
C PHE A 537 9.65 -18.41 18.11
N ILE A 538 9.82 -18.12 19.40
CA ILE A 538 10.89 -18.69 20.22
C ILE A 538 10.28 -19.74 21.15
N PHE A 539 10.85 -20.93 21.13
CA PHE A 539 10.42 -22.09 21.92
C PHE A 539 11.58 -22.69 22.69
N ALA A 540 11.27 -23.54 23.66
CA ALA A 540 12.25 -24.44 24.23
C ALA A 540 12.93 -25.27 23.11
N PRO A 541 14.28 -25.43 23.10
CA PRO A 541 15.00 -26.09 22.02
C PRO A 541 14.47 -27.48 21.65
N GLY A 542 14.06 -28.27 22.65
CA GLY A 542 13.50 -29.61 22.43
C GLY A 542 12.14 -29.62 21.71
N ARG A 543 11.41 -28.49 21.69
CA ARG A 543 10.11 -28.34 21.04
C ARG A 543 10.20 -27.75 19.63
N LYS A 544 11.37 -27.22 19.21
CA LYS A 544 11.51 -26.56 17.90
C LYS A 544 11.01 -27.41 16.71
N PRO A 545 11.36 -28.70 16.57
CA PRO A 545 10.90 -29.50 15.42
C PRO A 545 9.37 -29.62 15.35
N GLU A 546 8.73 -29.88 16.49
CA GLU A 546 7.27 -29.93 16.59
C GLU A 546 6.63 -28.55 16.33
N ALA A 547 7.25 -27.49 16.85
CA ALA A 547 6.79 -26.12 16.66
C ALA A 547 6.84 -25.69 15.19
N GLN A 548 7.85 -26.11 14.42
CA GLN A 548 7.92 -25.86 12.97
C GLN A 548 6.69 -26.44 12.26
N ASP A 549 6.36 -27.70 12.52
CA ASP A 549 5.25 -28.37 11.84
C ASP A 549 3.89 -27.83 12.33
N ARG A 550 3.76 -27.58 13.64
CA ARG A 550 2.53 -27.05 14.23
C ARG A 550 2.23 -25.63 13.78
N LEU A 551 3.22 -24.74 13.77
CA LEU A 551 3.05 -23.35 13.31
C LEU A 551 2.64 -23.31 11.85
N HIS A 552 3.22 -24.17 10.99
CA HIS A 552 2.80 -24.25 9.59
C HIS A 552 1.30 -24.54 9.47
N GLY A 553 0.80 -25.53 10.20
CA GLY A 553 -0.63 -25.87 10.23
C GLY A 553 -1.52 -24.74 10.81
N LEU A 554 -1.08 -24.09 11.90
CA LEU A 554 -1.80 -22.96 12.50
C LEU A 554 -1.88 -21.76 11.55
N MET A 555 -0.79 -21.44 10.85
CA MET A 555 -0.76 -20.36 9.86
C MET A 555 -1.70 -20.65 8.71
N HIS A 556 -1.71 -21.87 8.17
CA HIS A 556 -2.62 -22.29 7.11
C HIS A 556 -4.08 -22.18 7.52
N ALA A 557 -4.45 -22.72 8.69
CA ALA A 557 -5.81 -22.68 9.19
C ALA A 557 -6.28 -21.23 9.45
N THR A 558 -5.43 -20.41 10.07
CA THR A 558 -5.75 -19.01 10.37
C THR A 558 -5.84 -18.17 9.10
N ARG A 559 -4.98 -18.44 8.11
CA ARG A 559 -5.04 -17.80 6.78
C ARG A 559 -6.36 -18.12 6.11
N ARG A 560 -6.75 -19.39 5.98
CA ARG A 560 -8.03 -19.78 5.37
C ARG A 560 -9.22 -19.09 6.03
N ARG A 561 -9.22 -18.99 7.37
CA ARG A 561 -10.27 -18.26 8.09
C ARG A 561 -10.35 -16.76 7.75
N LEU A 562 -9.22 -16.13 7.40
CA LEU A 562 -9.12 -14.69 7.16
C LEU A 562 -8.87 -14.32 5.69
N GLU A 563 -8.82 -15.27 4.77
CA GLU A 563 -8.34 -15.04 3.39
C GLU A 563 -9.23 -14.08 2.59
N HIS A 564 -10.51 -14.00 2.96
CA HIS A 564 -11.44 -13.02 2.41
C HIS A 564 -11.47 -11.70 3.18
N ALA A 565 -10.93 -11.64 4.40
CA ALA A 565 -10.94 -10.44 5.24
C ALA A 565 -9.65 -9.63 5.12
N VAL A 566 -8.49 -10.28 5.00
CA VAL A 566 -7.17 -9.64 4.91
C VAL A 566 -6.36 -10.20 3.74
N PRO A 567 -5.52 -9.39 3.08
CA PRO A 567 -4.81 -9.83 1.89
C PRO A 567 -3.63 -10.76 2.23
N PHE A 568 -3.59 -11.90 1.54
CA PHE A 568 -2.44 -12.80 1.50
C PHE A 568 -1.89 -12.89 0.07
N ALA A 569 -0.57 -12.78 -0.06
CA ALA A 569 0.13 -12.85 -1.34
C ALA A 569 0.60 -14.27 -1.68
N MET A 570 0.80 -15.11 -0.67
CA MET A 570 1.31 -16.48 -0.84
C MET A 570 0.80 -17.41 0.27
N GLU A 571 1.08 -18.69 0.13
CA GLU A 571 0.96 -19.65 1.23
C GLU A 571 1.97 -19.36 2.35
N PRO A 572 1.62 -19.59 3.63
CA PRO A 572 2.58 -19.46 4.72
C PRO A 572 3.74 -20.45 4.57
N VAL A 573 4.93 -20.04 5.00
CA VAL A 573 6.15 -20.85 4.87
C VAL A 573 6.90 -20.88 6.19
N VAL A 574 7.52 -22.02 6.50
CA VAL A 574 8.50 -22.15 7.58
C VAL A 574 9.88 -22.25 6.97
N TYR A 575 10.82 -21.49 7.52
CA TYR A 575 12.21 -21.49 7.08
C TYR A 575 13.09 -22.30 8.03
N ASP A 576 14.03 -23.02 7.43
CA ASP A 576 15.28 -23.39 8.09
C ASP A 576 16.29 -22.27 7.81
N PHE A 577 17.05 -21.88 8.83
CA PHE A 577 18.01 -20.78 8.72
C PHE A 577 19.30 -21.09 9.46
N ALA A 578 20.39 -20.43 9.05
CA ALA A 578 21.66 -20.45 9.75
C ALA A 578 22.25 -19.04 9.83
N ILE A 579 22.97 -18.72 10.91
CA ILE A 579 23.70 -17.45 11.01
C ILE A 579 24.89 -17.50 10.06
N ASN A 580 24.98 -16.50 9.18
CA ASN A 580 26.06 -16.39 8.20
C ASN A 580 27.18 -15.50 8.77
N GLU A 581 28.33 -16.09 9.08
CA GLU A 581 29.49 -15.40 9.68
C GLU A 581 30.43 -14.76 8.62
N HIS A 582 30.02 -14.69 7.36
CA HIS A 582 30.85 -14.20 6.25
C HIS A 582 30.33 -12.93 5.58
N GLY A 583 29.01 -12.69 5.58
CA GLY A 583 28.40 -11.59 4.82
C GLY A 583 28.40 -11.88 3.32
N SER A 584 28.53 -10.85 2.48
CA SER A 584 28.63 -11.02 1.04
C SER A 584 29.98 -11.63 0.64
N VAL A 585 29.95 -12.68 -0.19
CA VAL A 585 31.14 -13.42 -0.66
C VAL A 585 31.10 -13.60 -2.17
N ALA A 586 32.22 -13.28 -2.82
CA ALA A 586 32.41 -13.52 -4.25
C ALA A 586 33.21 -14.78 -4.55
N THR A 587 32.83 -15.50 -5.62
CA THR A 587 33.57 -16.63 -6.18
C THR A 587 33.72 -16.44 -7.69
N LEU A 588 34.91 -16.73 -8.21
CA LEU A 588 35.18 -16.71 -9.65
C LEU A 588 35.01 -18.13 -10.22
N LEU A 589 34.04 -18.30 -11.11
CA LEU A 589 33.74 -19.56 -11.77
C LEU A 589 34.48 -19.63 -13.11
N ARG A 590 35.20 -20.73 -13.35
CA ARG A 590 36.03 -20.94 -14.54
C ARG A 590 35.76 -22.31 -15.15
N GLU A 591 36.01 -22.43 -16.44
CA GLU A 591 35.99 -23.72 -17.14
C GLU A 591 34.64 -24.47 -16.96
N HIS A 592 34.69 -25.67 -16.37
CA HIS A 592 33.54 -26.55 -16.15
C HIS A 592 32.58 -26.06 -15.06
N THR A 593 33.01 -25.12 -14.20
CA THR A 593 32.15 -24.51 -13.17
C THR A 593 31.54 -23.18 -13.60
N ALA A 594 31.96 -22.61 -14.75
CA ALA A 594 31.45 -21.36 -15.31
C ALA A 594 30.05 -21.55 -15.94
N LEU A 595 29.06 -21.88 -15.12
CA LEU A 595 27.66 -22.01 -15.49
C LEU A 595 26.81 -20.99 -14.73
N MET A 596 25.78 -20.48 -15.42
CA MET A 596 24.73 -19.67 -14.81
C MET A 596 23.80 -20.55 -13.95
N PRO A 597 22.99 -19.97 -13.05
CA PRO A 597 22.07 -20.75 -12.23
C PRO A 597 21.05 -21.51 -13.10
N PRO A 598 20.52 -22.67 -12.64
CA PRO A 598 19.66 -23.54 -13.45
C PRO A 598 18.47 -22.81 -14.11
N GLY A 599 17.82 -21.90 -13.38
CA GLY A 599 16.69 -21.12 -13.89
C GLY A 599 17.03 -20.20 -15.07
N TYR A 600 18.27 -19.73 -15.19
CA TYR A 600 18.74 -18.96 -16.35
C TYR A 600 18.60 -19.75 -17.65
N TYR A 601 19.02 -21.02 -17.64
CA TYR A 601 18.94 -21.87 -18.83
C TYR A 601 17.51 -22.23 -19.20
N THR A 602 16.60 -22.32 -18.22
CA THR A 602 15.18 -22.51 -18.52
C THR A 602 14.57 -21.35 -19.32
N LEU A 603 15.13 -20.14 -19.18
CA LEU A 603 14.68 -18.93 -19.87
C LEU A 603 15.33 -18.80 -21.26
N HIS A 604 16.66 -18.99 -21.33
CA HIS A 604 17.44 -18.71 -22.54
C HIS A 604 17.55 -19.89 -23.50
N ALA A 605 17.69 -21.13 -23.00
CA ALA A 605 17.96 -22.28 -23.85
C ALA A 605 16.84 -22.58 -24.87
N PRO A 606 15.52 -22.45 -24.54
CA PRO A 606 14.47 -22.73 -25.53
C PRO A 606 14.54 -21.85 -26.78
N ALA A 607 14.88 -20.57 -26.63
CA ALA A 607 15.04 -19.66 -27.76
C ALA A 607 16.31 -20.00 -28.57
N LEU A 608 17.43 -20.24 -27.89
CA LEU A 608 18.71 -20.58 -28.52
C LEU A 608 18.65 -21.90 -29.29
N LEU A 609 17.95 -22.91 -28.76
CA LEU A 609 17.78 -24.24 -29.39
C LEU A 609 16.86 -24.22 -30.63
N ARG A 610 16.07 -23.16 -30.83
CA ARG A 610 15.24 -22.97 -32.05
C ARG A 610 16.02 -22.34 -33.20
N LEU A 611 17.19 -21.76 -32.94
CA LEU A 611 18.05 -21.15 -33.94
C LEU A 611 18.91 -22.21 -34.64
N ASP A 612 19.41 -21.90 -35.84
CA ASP A 612 20.44 -22.72 -36.48
C ASP A 612 21.70 -22.73 -35.60
N PRO A 613 22.25 -23.89 -35.20
CA PRO A 613 23.50 -23.94 -34.43
C PRO A 613 24.66 -23.17 -35.07
N ARG A 614 24.64 -22.91 -36.38
CA ARG A 614 25.65 -22.09 -37.07
C ARG A 614 25.47 -20.59 -36.87
N SER A 615 24.28 -20.11 -36.49
CA SER A 615 24.03 -18.70 -36.20
C SER A 615 24.35 -18.31 -34.75
N LEU A 616 24.66 -19.26 -33.88
CA LEU A 616 25.10 -19.01 -32.51
C LEU A 616 26.59 -18.64 -32.47
N THR A 617 26.95 -17.68 -31.60
CA THR A 617 28.37 -17.34 -31.38
C THR A 617 29.14 -18.55 -30.83
N PRO A 618 30.46 -18.66 -31.08
CA PRO A 618 31.29 -19.74 -30.54
C PRO A 618 31.15 -19.87 -29.02
N THR A 619 31.16 -18.73 -28.32
CA THR A 619 30.98 -18.60 -26.87
C THR A 619 29.66 -19.22 -26.39
N ARG A 620 28.57 -18.99 -27.14
CA ARG A 620 27.24 -19.47 -26.77
C ARG A 620 27.05 -20.96 -27.03
N ARG A 621 27.68 -21.49 -28.08
CA ARG A 621 27.76 -22.95 -28.30
C ARG A 621 28.53 -23.64 -27.20
N ALA A 622 29.71 -23.12 -26.85
CA ALA A 622 30.56 -23.68 -25.80
C ALA A 622 29.84 -23.70 -24.43
N GLU A 623 28.98 -22.72 -24.16
CA GLU A 623 28.13 -22.72 -22.97
C GLU A 623 27.02 -23.78 -23.02
N LEU A 624 26.31 -23.93 -24.15
CA LEU A 624 25.27 -24.96 -24.30
C LEU A 624 25.86 -26.37 -24.18
N ASP A 625 27.03 -26.63 -24.76
CA ASP A 625 27.73 -27.92 -24.65
C ASP A 625 28.14 -28.23 -23.20
N ARG A 626 28.61 -27.21 -22.48
CA ARG A 626 28.92 -27.32 -21.05
C ARG A 626 27.68 -27.58 -20.22
N PHE A 627 26.61 -26.83 -20.44
CA PHE A 627 25.35 -27.02 -19.74
C PHE A 627 24.75 -28.41 -20.01
N ALA A 628 24.80 -28.88 -21.25
CA ALA A 628 24.36 -30.24 -21.61
C ALA A 628 25.21 -31.32 -20.91
N THR A 629 26.51 -31.10 -20.78
CA THR A 629 27.41 -32.00 -20.03
C THR A 629 27.12 -31.97 -18.54
N ALA A 630 26.86 -30.79 -17.96
CA ALA A 630 26.49 -30.64 -16.56
C ALA A 630 25.15 -31.31 -16.25
N CYS A 631 24.14 -31.21 -17.12
CA CYS A 631 22.87 -31.93 -16.97
C CYS A 631 23.02 -33.46 -16.92
N ARG A 632 24.08 -34.02 -17.52
CA ARG A 632 24.37 -35.47 -17.46
C ARG A 632 25.13 -35.88 -16.20
N ASN A 633 25.97 -35.00 -15.67
CA ASN A 633 26.98 -35.34 -14.68
C ASN A 633 26.72 -34.74 -13.29
N GLN A 634 25.87 -33.71 -13.17
CA GLN A 634 25.58 -33.02 -11.92
C GLN A 634 24.17 -33.38 -11.42
N PRO A 635 24.04 -34.00 -10.23
CA PRO A 635 22.75 -34.36 -9.65
C PRO A 635 21.79 -33.17 -9.48
N GLU A 636 22.32 -31.98 -9.21
CA GLU A 636 21.53 -30.74 -9.02
C GLU A 636 20.81 -30.26 -10.31
N LEU A 637 21.26 -30.72 -11.47
CA LEU A 637 20.67 -30.43 -12.78
C LEU A 637 19.86 -31.60 -13.35
N ALA A 638 19.68 -32.67 -12.55
CA ALA A 638 18.88 -33.81 -12.97
C ALA A 638 17.42 -33.40 -13.25
N GLY A 639 16.86 -33.89 -14.35
CA GLY A 639 15.51 -33.53 -14.80
C GLY A 639 15.40 -32.22 -15.59
N MET A 640 16.47 -31.41 -15.67
CA MET A 640 16.45 -30.14 -16.40
C MET A 640 16.17 -30.31 -17.90
N VAL A 641 16.66 -31.39 -18.50
CA VAL A 641 16.37 -31.74 -19.90
C VAL A 641 14.86 -31.91 -20.11
N GLN A 642 14.17 -32.57 -19.19
CA GLN A 642 12.71 -32.74 -19.27
C GLN A 642 11.98 -31.41 -19.15
N THR A 643 12.38 -30.55 -18.19
CA THR A 643 11.84 -29.19 -18.04
C THR A 643 11.99 -28.35 -19.32
N LEU A 644 13.13 -28.45 -20.00
CA LEU A 644 13.36 -27.77 -21.28
C LEU A 644 12.50 -28.33 -22.41
N PHE A 645 12.34 -29.64 -22.48
CA PHE A 645 11.44 -30.29 -23.45
C PHE A 645 9.98 -29.86 -23.26
N ASP A 646 9.49 -29.82 -22.01
CA ASP A 646 8.12 -29.40 -21.70
C ASP A 646 7.86 -27.94 -22.10
N ARG A 647 8.87 -27.06 -22.00
CA ARG A 647 8.79 -25.66 -22.47
C ARG A 647 8.88 -25.52 -24.00
N LEU A 648 9.62 -26.40 -24.66
CA LEU A 648 9.74 -26.40 -26.12
C LEU A 648 8.47 -26.93 -26.82
N LEU A 649 7.75 -27.87 -26.18
CA LEU A 649 6.53 -28.51 -26.69
C LEU A 649 5.38 -28.38 -25.67
N PRO A 650 4.78 -27.19 -25.50
CA PRO A 650 3.74 -26.97 -24.50
C PRO A 650 2.52 -27.84 -24.79
N ARG A 651 2.16 -28.72 -23.86
CA ARG A 651 0.84 -29.39 -23.86
C ARG A 651 -0.22 -28.35 -23.50
N ALA A 652 -1.38 -28.38 -24.19
CA ALA A 652 -2.52 -27.56 -23.82
C ALA A 652 -2.84 -27.76 -22.33
N SER A 653 -2.80 -26.68 -21.56
CA SER A 653 -2.95 -26.73 -20.11
C SER A 653 -4.32 -27.34 -19.76
N ARG A 654 -4.30 -28.34 -18.88
CA ARG A 654 -5.50 -28.84 -18.21
C ARG A 654 -6.02 -27.71 -17.33
N THR A 655 -7.18 -27.16 -17.68
CA THR A 655 -7.99 -26.33 -16.80
C THR A 655 -8.24 -27.08 -15.48
N GLU A 656 -7.97 -26.43 -14.35
CA GLU A 656 -8.20 -26.98 -13.02
C GLU A 656 -9.65 -27.46 -12.88
N ALA A 657 -9.81 -28.73 -12.52
CA ALA A 657 -11.10 -29.36 -12.32
C ALA A 657 -11.74 -28.79 -11.03
N GLY A 658 -12.64 -27.83 -11.17
CA GLY A 658 -13.44 -27.30 -10.05
C GLY A 658 -13.93 -25.85 -10.20
N ALA A 659 -13.35 -25.04 -11.10
CA ALA A 659 -13.77 -23.65 -11.27
C ALA A 659 -15.08 -23.52 -12.05
N GLN A 660 -16.04 -22.76 -11.52
CA GLN A 660 -17.24 -22.37 -12.27
C GLN A 660 -16.83 -21.57 -13.51
N THR A 661 -17.47 -21.84 -14.64
CA THR A 661 -17.22 -21.11 -15.88
C THR A 661 -17.72 -19.66 -15.75
N LEU A 662 -17.08 -18.73 -16.47
CA LEU A 662 -17.52 -17.32 -16.51
C LEU A 662 -19.01 -17.19 -16.89
N GLN A 663 -19.47 -18.02 -17.83
CA GLN A 663 -20.88 -18.05 -18.26
C GLN A 663 -21.84 -18.42 -17.12
N ALA A 664 -21.50 -19.45 -16.34
CA ALA A 664 -22.32 -19.87 -15.20
C ALA A 664 -22.41 -18.77 -14.13
N LEU A 665 -21.30 -18.05 -13.88
CA LEU A 665 -21.28 -16.92 -12.95
C LEU A 665 -22.14 -15.74 -13.43
N LEU A 666 -22.10 -15.41 -14.71
CA LEU A 666 -22.93 -14.35 -15.30
C LEU A 666 -24.42 -14.66 -15.12
N GLU A 667 -24.83 -15.89 -15.46
CA GLU A 667 -26.23 -16.33 -15.33
C GLU A 667 -26.71 -16.33 -13.88
N ALA A 668 -25.92 -16.87 -12.94
CA ALA A 668 -26.27 -16.95 -11.53
C ALA A 668 -26.44 -15.58 -10.85
N ASN A 669 -25.72 -14.56 -11.33
CA ASN A 669 -25.66 -13.22 -10.73
C ASN A 669 -26.51 -12.18 -11.46
N GLY A 670 -27.38 -12.61 -12.38
CA GLY A 670 -28.37 -11.74 -13.02
C GLY A 670 -27.77 -10.83 -14.10
N PHE A 671 -26.79 -11.32 -14.86
CA PHE A 671 -26.25 -10.62 -16.01
C PHE A 671 -27.33 -10.36 -17.07
N ASP A 672 -27.45 -9.10 -17.49
CA ASP A 672 -28.36 -8.69 -18.56
C ASP A 672 -27.58 -8.56 -19.87
N ARG A 673 -27.67 -9.59 -20.73
CA ARG A 673 -26.93 -9.64 -21.99
C ARG A 673 -27.38 -8.56 -22.99
N LEU A 674 -28.66 -8.19 -22.98
CA LEU A 674 -29.17 -7.13 -23.86
C LEU A 674 -28.60 -5.79 -23.45
N GLN A 675 -28.60 -5.50 -22.14
CA GLN A 675 -27.98 -4.30 -21.60
C GLN A 675 -26.47 -4.27 -21.88
N HIS A 676 -25.77 -5.39 -21.69
CA HIS A 676 -24.32 -5.46 -21.94
C HIS A 676 -23.96 -5.17 -23.40
N GLU A 677 -24.64 -5.78 -24.36
CA GLU A 677 -24.40 -5.51 -25.78
C GLU A 677 -24.74 -4.05 -26.16
N GLN A 678 -25.79 -3.47 -25.56
CA GLN A 678 -26.11 -2.06 -25.74
C GLN A 678 -24.98 -1.15 -25.21
N ILE A 679 -24.51 -1.39 -23.98
CA ILE A 679 -23.40 -0.63 -23.36
C ILE A 679 -22.14 -0.76 -24.21
N ARG A 680 -21.82 -1.97 -24.68
CA ARG A 680 -20.66 -2.22 -25.54
C ARG A 680 -20.78 -1.49 -26.88
N ALA A 681 -21.95 -1.50 -27.50
CA ALA A 681 -22.21 -0.76 -28.74
C ALA A 681 -22.08 0.75 -28.53
N ASP A 682 -22.65 1.27 -27.44
CA ASP A 682 -22.58 2.69 -27.07
C ASP A 682 -21.14 3.13 -26.78
N LEU A 683 -20.36 2.30 -26.08
CA LEU A 683 -18.94 2.53 -25.80
C LEU A 683 -18.17 2.54 -27.12
N ARG A 684 -18.35 1.56 -28.00
CA ARG A 684 -17.64 1.53 -29.28
C ARG A 684 -17.98 2.72 -30.18
N SER A 685 -19.25 3.12 -30.23
CA SER A 685 -19.68 4.28 -31.02
C SER A 685 -19.33 5.64 -30.41
N GLY A 686 -18.81 5.67 -29.17
CA GLY A 686 -18.49 6.91 -28.46
C GLY A 686 -19.71 7.67 -27.92
N ARG A 687 -20.85 7.00 -27.75
CA ARG A 687 -22.04 7.55 -27.07
C ARG A 687 -21.83 7.62 -25.56
N ILE A 688 -21.07 6.67 -25.03
CA ILE A 688 -20.57 6.67 -23.65
C ILE A 688 -19.05 6.48 -23.66
N GLY A 689 -18.40 6.93 -22.59
CA GLY A 689 -16.94 7.01 -22.46
C GLY A 689 -16.57 7.99 -21.36
N LEU A 690 -15.29 8.10 -21.03
CA LEU A 690 -14.85 8.94 -19.90
C LEU A 690 -15.16 10.43 -20.13
N VAL A 691 -15.02 10.91 -21.37
CA VAL A 691 -15.40 12.27 -21.74
C VAL A 691 -16.91 12.45 -21.67
N GLN A 692 -17.67 11.47 -22.17
CA GLN A 692 -19.14 11.50 -22.24
C GLN A 692 -19.83 11.35 -20.88
N ASN A 693 -19.10 10.94 -19.84
CA ASN A 693 -19.61 10.99 -18.47
C ASN A 693 -19.96 12.43 -18.04
N ARG A 694 -19.24 13.43 -18.57
CA ARG A 694 -19.33 14.81 -18.17
C ARG A 694 -20.57 15.48 -18.73
N LEU A 695 -21.14 16.39 -17.94
CA LEU A 695 -22.13 17.33 -18.42
C LEU A 695 -21.52 18.24 -19.51
N PRO A 696 -22.36 18.85 -20.37
CA PRO A 696 -21.89 19.83 -21.34
C PRO A 696 -21.12 20.97 -20.65
N ALA A 697 -20.06 21.47 -21.28
CA ALA A 697 -19.28 22.59 -20.75
C ALA A 697 -20.07 23.91 -20.62
N SER A 698 -21.28 23.96 -21.21
CA SER A 698 -22.25 25.04 -21.09
C SER A 698 -23.16 24.92 -19.87
N SER A 699 -23.18 23.79 -19.17
CA SER A 699 -23.97 23.63 -17.95
C SER A 699 -23.45 24.57 -16.87
N GLU A 700 -24.38 25.25 -16.22
CA GLU A 700 -24.07 26.13 -15.10
C GLU A 700 -24.04 25.34 -13.80
N ILE A 701 -22.90 25.39 -13.10
CA ILE A 701 -22.71 24.75 -11.80
C ILE A 701 -22.42 25.83 -10.78
N ARG A 702 -23.27 25.92 -9.75
CA ARG A 702 -23.12 26.86 -8.64
C ARG A 702 -23.19 26.13 -7.31
N ASP A 703 -22.60 26.74 -6.29
CA ASP A 703 -22.75 26.29 -4.91
C ASP A 703 -24.20 26.48 -4.42
N VAL A 704 -24.51 25.91 -3.26
CA VAL A 704 -25.83 26.03 -2.62
C VAL A 704 -26.11 27.45 -2.11
N GLU A 705 -27.39 27.79 -2.02
CA GLU A 705 -27.89 29.05 -1.48
C GLU A 705 -28.35 28.90 -0.01
N PRO A 706 -28.38 29.99 0.77
CA PRO A 706 -28.91 29.95 2.13
C PRO A 706 -30.34 29.40 2.17
N GLY A 707 -30.55 28.31 2.91
CA GLY A 707 -31.84 27.64 3.06
C GLY A 707 -31.97 26.32 2.28
N ASP A 708 -31.09 26.05 1.32
CA ASP A 708 -31.06 24.77 0.57
C ASP A 708 -30.68 23.57 1.47
N VAL A 709 -29.85 23.82 2.48
CA VAL A 709 -29.27 22.79 3.35
C VAL A 709 -29.63 23.10 4.80
N ALA A 710 -30.26 22.14 5.48
CA ALA A 710 -30.46 22.22 6.91
C ALA A 710 -29.13 22.03 7.65
N ASP A 711 -28.87 22.79 8.71
CA ASP A 711 -27.63 22.66 9.48
C ASP A 711 -27.85 21.85 10.76
N ALA A 712 -27.32 20.63 10.80
CA ALA A 712 -27.29 19.77 11.98
C ALA A 712 -25.92 19.77 12.68
N THR A 713 -24.96 20.60 12.23
CA THR A 713 -23.61 20.66 12.83
C THR A 713 -23.60 21.29 14.22
N VAL A 714 -24.60 22.11 14.53
CA VAL A 714 -24.78 22.79 15.83
C VAL A 714 -25.85 22.12 16.72
N GLY A 715 -26.33 20.93 16.33
CA GLY A 715 -27.43 20.24 17.00
C GLY A 715 -28.81 20.62 16.46
N LEU A 716 -29.78 19.73 16.62
CA LEU A 716 -31.15 19.89 16.14
C LEU A 716 -32.11 20.24 17.29
N SER A 717 -33.26 20.83 16.96
CA SER A 717 -34.27 21.19 17.96
C SER A 717 -34.88 19.96 18.63
N ALA A 718 -35.33 20.10 19.87
CA ALA A 718 -35.94 19.02 20.66
C ALA A 718 -37.15 18.36 19.95
N GLN A 719 -37.92 19.15 19.18
CA GLN A 719 -39.06 18.65 18.42
C GLN A 719 -38.68 17.54 17.43
N TYR A 720 -37.54 17.68 16.73
CA TYR A 720 -37.07 16.64 15.81
C TYR A 720 -36.65 15.39 16.59
N HIS A 721 -35.94 15.56 17.70
CA HIS A 721 -35.56 14.44 18.56
C HIS A 721 -36.77 13.65 19.07
N GLU A 722 -37.83 14.32 19.52
CA GLU A 722 -39.07 13.67 19.98
C GLU A 722 -39.77 12.88 18.86
N LEU A 723 -39.88 13.49 17.67
CA LEU A 723 -40.52 12.86 16.51
C LEU A 723 -39.76 11.61 16.05
N GLY A 724 -38.44 11.70 15.94
CA GLY A 724 -37.61 10.55 15.58
C GLY A 724 -37.56 9.48 16.67
N ALA A 725 -37.51 9.87 17.96
CA ALA A 725 -37.56 8.93 19.07
C ALA A 725 -38.87 8.12 19.09
N ALA A 726 -40.00 8.76 18.81
CA ALA A 726 -41.29 8.09 18.68
C ALA A 726 -41.30 7.08 17.52
N ALA A 727 -40.74 7.46 16.36
CA ALA A 727 -40.61 6.56 15.22
C ALA A 727 -39.70 5.35 15.53
N LEU A 728 -38.58 5.57 16.22
CA LEU A 728 -37.68 4.50 16.65
C LEU A 728 -38.34 3.55 17.64
N ALA A 729 -39.00 4.08 18.67
CA ALA A 729 -39.72 3.28 19.67
C ALA A 729 -40.85 2.45 19.03
N SER A 730 -41.48 2.95 17.96
CA SER A 730 -42.48 2.18 17.21
C SER A 730 -41.90 1.08 16.32
N GLY A 731 -40.57 1.02 16.16
CA GLY A 731 -39.89 0.07 15.27
C GLY A 731 -40.04 0.39 13.79
N ALA A 732 -40.23 1.67 13.43
CA ALA A 732 -40.50 2.12 12.05
C ALA A 732 -39.25 2.25 11.17
N VAL A 733 -38.06 1.88 11.66
CA VAL A 733 -36.76 2.15 11.01
C VAL A 733 -35.95 0.88 10.82
N ALA A 734 -35.27 0.78 9.67
CA ALA A 734 -34.24 -0.21 9.40
C ALA A 734 -32.95 0.43 8.87
N VAL A 735 -31.82 -0.24 9.09
CA VAL A 735 -30.49 0.21 8.64
C VAL A 735 -30.06 -0.60 7.42
N VAL A 736 -29.52 0.07 6.41
CA VAL A 736 -28.98 -0.56 5.19
C VAL A 736 -27.52 -0.13 5.00
N SER A 737 -26.60 -1.07 5.24
CA SER A 737 -25.16 -0.89 5.02
C SER A 737 -24.75 -1.38 3.64
N LEU A 738 -24.20 -0.49 2.82
CA LEU A 738 -23.73 -0.79 1.47
C LEU A 738 -22.37 -1.49 1.48
N ALA A 739 -22.34 -2.79 1.19
CA ALA A 739 -21.14 -3.64 1.18
C ALA A 739 -21.00 -4.48 -0.10
N GLY A 740 -21.66 -4.09 -1.20
CA GLY A 740 -21.52 -4.74 -2.50
C GLY A 740 -20.19 -4.44 -3.22
N GLY A 741 -19.51 -3.35 -2.87
CA GLY A 741 -18.26 -2.94 -3.49
C GLY A 741 -17.06 -3.83 -3.15
N ALA A 742 -16.14 -4.00 -4.09
CA ALA A 742 -14.91 -4.76 -3.91
C ALA A 742 -13.88 -4.11 -2.96
N GLY A 743 -14.09 -2.85 -2.56
CA GLY A 743 -13.16 -2.11 -1.70
C GLY A 743 -11.75 -2.02 -2.28
N SER A 744 -11.58 -1.95 -3.60
CA SER A 744 -10.29 -2.14 -4.27
C SER A 744 -9.18 -1.19 -3.81
N ARG A 745 -9.51 0.06 -3.44
CA ARG A 745 -8.55 1.00 -2.82
C ARG A 745 -8.06 0.49 -1.46
N TRP A 746 -8.98 -0.01 -0.63
CA TRP A 746 -8.66 -0.55 0.69
C TRP A 746 -7.81 -1.81 0.62
N THR A 747 -8.12 -2.67 -0.34
CA THR A 747 -7.52 -3.99 -0.48
C THR A 747 -6.36 -4.00 -1.47
N GLN A 748 -6.06 -2.85 -2.08
CA GLN A 748 -5.09 -2.70 -3.18
C GLN A 748 -5.32 -3.76 -4.27
N GLY A 749 -6.59 -4.04 -4.59
CA GLY A 749 -6.99 -5.04 -5.59
C GLY A 749 -6.81 -6.51 -5.21
N ALA A 750 -6.54 -6.83 -3.94
CA ALA A 750 -6.25 -8.20 -3.48
C ALA A 750 -7.47 -9.16 -3.45
N GLY A 751 -8.66 -8.71 -3.85
CA GLY A 751 -9.88 -9.54 -3.90
C GLY A 751 -10.49 -9.88 -2.54
N THR A 752 -10.07 -9.20 -1.46
CA THR A 752 -10.67 -9.32 -0.13
C THR A 752 -11.89 -8.40 0.02
N VAL A 753 -12.71 -8.65 1.02
CA VAL A 753 -13.95 -7.92 1.30
C VAL A 753 -13.73 -6.94 2.44
N LYS A 754 -13.81 -5.65 2.12
CA LYS A 754 -13.60 -4.56 3.09
C LYS A 754 -14.50 -4.66 4.33
N ALA A 755 -15.76 -5.04 4.14
CA ALA A 755 -16.77 -5.06 5.21
C ALA A 755 -16.39 -5.95 6.41
N ILE A 756 -15.65 -7.05 6.17
CA ILE A 756 -15.19 -8.01 7.18
C ILE A 756 -13.71 -7.85 7.54
N ASN A 757 -13.05 -6.79 7.05
CA ASN A 757 -11.64 -6.53 7.36
C ASN A 757 -11.47 -6.06 8.82
N PRO A 758 -10.65 -6.74 9.66
CA PRO A 758 -10.35 -6.31 11.02
C PRO A 758 -9.34 -5.15 11.03
N PHE A 759 -9.83 -3.93 10.83
CA PHE A 759 -8.99 -2.78 10.45
C PHE A 759 -8.39 -1.98 11.61
N ALA A 760 -9.05 -1.98 12.77
CA ALA A 760 -8.63 -1.18 13.92
C ALA A 760 -9.03 -1.85 15.24
N ARG A 761 -8.29 -1.52 16.31
CA ARG A 761 -8.65 -1.92 17.67
C ARG A 761 -9.62 -0.90 18.26
N LEU A 762 -10.84 -1.35 18.58
CA LEU A 762 -11.89 -0.55 19.25
C LEU A 762 -12.53 -1.42 20.34
N GLY A 763 -12.80 -0.85 21.51
CA GLY A 763 -13.26 -1.61 22.66
C GLY A 763 -12.33 -2.77 23.01
N GLY A 764 -11.01 -2.53 22.96
CA GLY A 764 -9.96 -3.50 23.31
C GLY A 764 -9.63 -4.59 22.28
N ALA A 765 -10.39 -4.76 21.20
CA ALA A 765 -10.22 -5.84 20.22
C ALA A 765 -10.21 -5.31 18.77
N HIS A 766 -9.62 -6.08 17.84
CA HIS A 766 -9.70 -5.78 16.41
C HIS A 766 -11.14 -5.94 15.92
N ARG A 767 -11.74 -4.87 15.38
CA ARG A 767 -13.14 -4.84 14.92
C ARG A 767 -13.23 -4.74 13.40
N THR A 768 -14.27 -5.36 12.85
CA THR A 768 -14.62 -5.22 11.42
C THR A 768 -15.55 -4.04 11.18
N PHE A 769 -15.70 -3.60 9.93
CA PHE A 769 -16.65 -2.52 9.61
C PHE A 769 -18.09 -2.93 9.94
N ILE A 770 -18.49 -4.16 9.60
CA ILE A 770 -19.83 -4.68 9.95
C ILE A 770 -20.05 -4.64 11.46
N GLU A 771 -19.08 -5.11 12.24
CA GLU A 771 -19.20 -5.16 13.70
C GLU A 771 -19.40 -3.77 14.32
N VAL A 772 -18.70 -2.74 13.81
CA VAL A 772 -18.87 -1.34 14.25
C VAL A 772 -20.32 -0.89 14.04
N HIS A 773 -20.91 -1.15 12.87
CA HIS A 773 -22.28 -0.74 12.57
C HIS A 773 -23.34 -1.52 13.37
N LEU A 774 -23.10 -2.81 13.63
CA LEU A 774 -23.94 -3.61 14.51
C LEU A 774 -23.87 -3.14 15.96
N ALA A 775 -22.69 -2.74 16.45
CA ALA A 775 -22.54 -2.21 17.80
C ALA A 775 -23.31 -0.88 17.98
N LYS A 776 -23.33 -0.01 16.96
CA LYS A 776 -24.15 1.21 16.97
C LYS A 776 -25.65 0.89 16.95
N SER A 777 -26.06 -0.03 16.09
CA SER A 777 -27.45 -0.48 16.00
C SER A 777 -27.92 -1.12 17.31
N ARG A 778 -27.04 -1.86 18.01
CA ARG A 778 -27.34 -2.41 19.34
C ARG A 778 -27.59 -1.29 20.35
N ARG A 779 -26.69 -0.32 20.46
CA ARG A 779 -26.83 0.82 21.40
C ARG A 779 -28.15 1.57 21.19
N VAL A 780 -28.49 1.86 19.94
CA VAL A 780 -29.75 2.55 19.61
C VAL A 780 -30.95 1.66 19.93
N GLY A 781 -30.90 0.38 19.59
CA GLY A 781 -31.99 -0.56 19.88
C GLY A 781 -32.25 -0.73 21.39
N GLU A 782 -31.19 -0.76 22.20
CA GLU A 782 -31.28 -0.77 23.67
C GLU A 782 -31.92 0.52 24.20
N ALA A 783 -31.46 1.68 23.71
CA ALA A 783 -31.95 2.97 24.16
C ALA A 783 -33.44 3.21 23.82
N CYS A 784 -33.90 2.70 22.67
CA CYS A 784 -35.27 2.89 22.20
C CYS A 784 -36.22 1.74 22.55
N GLY A 785 -35.72 0.63 23.10
CA GLY A 785 -36.51 -0.56 23.44
C GLY A 785 -37.00 -1.36 22.21
N ALA A 786 -36.46 -1.10 21.02
CA ALA A 786 -36.85 -1.74 19.77
C ALA A 786 -35.61 -2.08 18.93
N TRP A 787 -35.39 -3.37 18.68
CA TRP A 787 -34.24 -3.81 17.89
C TRP A 787 -34.39 -3.47 16.41
N LEU A 788 -33.39 -2.79 15.86
CA LEU A 788 -33.35 -2.38 14.46
C LEU A 788 -33.07 -3.58 13.54
N PRO A 789 -33.81 -3.78 12.43
CA PRO A 789 -33.35 -4.63 11.35
C PRO A 789 -32.11 -4.01 10.72
N HIS A 790 -31.06 -4.79 10.56
CA HIS A 790 -29.84 -4.38 9.91
C HIS A 790 -29.63 -5.21 8.65
N ILE A 791 -29.62 -4.55 7.50
CA ILE A 791 -29.47 -5.16 6.19
C ILE A 791 -28.09 -4.81 5.67
N VAL A 792 -27.31 -5.82 5.28
CA VAL A 792 -26.04 -5.64 4.59
C VAL A 792 -26.25 -6.03 3.12
N THR A 793 -26.16 -5.05 2.22
CA THR A 793 -26.21 -5.34 0.78
C THR A 793 -24.87 -5.89 0.32
N THR A 794 -24.93 -6.90 -0.55
CA THR A 794 -23.76 -7.66 -0.99
C THR A 794 -23.78 -7.84 -2.50
N SER A 795 -22.67 -8.25 -3.09
CA SER A 795 -22.56 -8.56 -4.53
C SER A 795 -22.07 -9.99 -4.75
N TYR A 796 -21.95 -10.40 -6.01
CA TYR A 796 -21.35 -11.69 -6.38
C TYR A 796 -19.95 -11.92 -5.76
N LEU A 797 -19.22 -10.84 -5.44
CA LEU A 797 -17.89 -10.91 -4.85
C LEU A 797 -17.93 -10.96 -3.32
N THR A 798 -18.94 -10.33 -2.70
CA THR A 798 -18.96 -10.11 -1.25
C THR A 798 -19.96 -10.97 -0.50
N HIS A 799 -20.95 -11.57 -1.17
CA HIS A 799 -22.02 -12.33 -0.52
C HIS A 799 -21.51 -13.54 0.25
N ASP A 800 -20.97 -14.54 -0.45
CA ASP A 800 -20.53 -15.79 0.18
C ASP A 800 -19.43 -15.54 1.23
N PRO A 801 -18.41 -14.68 0.99
CA PRO A 801 -17.43 -14.39 2.02
C PRO A 801 -18.00 -13.73 3.28
N ILE A 802 -18.96 -12.80 3.14
CA ILE A 802 -19.62 -12.17 4.30
C ILE A 802 -20.48 -13.20 5.02
N GLU A 803 -21.24 -14.01 4.30
CA GLU A 803 -22.11 -15.03 4.88
C GLU A 803 -21.30 -16.06 5.68
N GLU A 804 -20.23 -16.61 5.10
CA GLU A 804 -19.34 -17.56 5.77
C GLU A 804 -18.69 -16.94 7.01
N TYR A 805 -18.19 -15.71 6.90
CA TYR A 805 -17.58 -15.00 8.02
C TYR A 805 -18.58 -14.79 9.17
N LEU A 806 -19.80 -14.33 8.86
CA LEU A 806 -20.84 -14.12 9.87
C LEU A 806 -21.32 -15.44 10.49
N ARG A 807 -21.38 -16.53 9.72
CA ARG A 807 -21.69 -17.87 10.23
C ARG A 807 -20.63 -18.35 11.23
N HIS A 808 -19.35 -18.10 10.93
CA HIS A 808 -18.26 -18.37 11.87
C HIS A 808 -18.36 -17.53 13.15
N GLU A 809 -18.67 -16.24 13.04
CA GLU A 809 -18.85 -15.37 14.22
C GLU A 809 -20.07 -15.80 15.05
N ALA A 810 -21.17 -16.20 14.40
CA ALA A 810 -22.36 -16.74 15.07
C ALA A 810 -22.07 -18.00 15.90
N ALA A 811 -21.14 -18.85 15.46
CA ALA A 811 -20.77 -20.07 16.18
C ALA A 811 -20.13 -19.80 17.55
N HIS A 812 -19.69 -18.56 17.82
CA HIS A 812 -19.13 -18.15 19.11
C HIS A 812 -20.18 -17.56 20.08
N ASP A 813 -21.42 -17.36 19.64
CA ASP A 813 -22.53 -16.89 20.47
C ASP A 813 -23.49 -18.05 20.76
N ALA A 814 -23.90 -18.21 22.02
CA ALA A 814 -24.77 -19.32 22.44
C ALA A 814 -26.15 -19.32 21.76
N LEU A 815 -26.60 -18.17 21.24
CA LEU A 815 -27.86 -18.01 20.51
C LEU A 815 -27.64 -17.96 18.98
N GLY A 816 -26.43 -18.26 18.50
CA GLY A 816 -26.10 -18.29 17.07
C GLY A 816 -26.15 -16.91 16.41
N ARG A 817 -25.94 -15.82 17.16
CA ARG A 817 -26.03 -14.45 16.63
C ARG A 817 -24.64 -13.92 16.28
N PRO A 818 -24.39 -13.51 15.02
CA PRO A 818 -23.12 -12.88 14.65
C PRO A 818 -22.83 -11.67 15.55
N TYR A 819 -21.64 -11.65 16.15
CA TYR A 819 -21.21 -10.62 17.10
C TYR A 819 -22.18 -10.37 18.28
N GLY A 820 -23.06 -11.34 18.59
CA GLY A 820 -24.11 -11.21 19.60
C GLY A 820 -25.17 -10.15 19.29
N TYR A 821 -25.41 -9.80 18.02
CA TYR A 821 -26.40 -8.78 17.66
C TYR A 821 -27.83 -9.28 17.90
N PRO A 822 -28.65 -8.61 18.73
CA PRO A 822 -29.97 -9.11 19.13
C PRO A 822 -31.09 -8.84 18.10
N GLY A 823 -30.89 -7.88 17.18
CA GLY A 823 -31.87 -7.57 16.13
C GLY A 823 -31.75 -8.48 14.90
N PRO A 824 -32.70 -8.40 13.96
CA PRO A 824 -32.61 -9.09 12.68
C PRO A 824 -31.39 -8.61 11.89
N LEU A 825 -30.53 -9.53 11.46
CA LEU A 825 -29.41 -9.27 10.55
C LEU A 825 -29.65 -10.01 9.23
N LEU A 826 -29.81 -9.27 8.14
CA LEU A 826 -30.16 -9.81 6.83
C LEU A 826 -29.05 -9.48 5.82
N LEU A 827 -28.70 -10.46 4.98
CA LEU A 827 -27.91 -10.20 3.78
C LEU A 827 -28.83 -10.00 2.58
N SER A 828 -28.58 -8.95 1.80
CA SER A 828 -29.27 -8.69 0.54
C SER A 828 -28.33 -9.03 -0.62
N PRO A 829 -28.44 -10.22 -1.24
CA PRO A 829 -27.59 -10.63 -2.36
C PRO A 829 -27.86 -9.77 -3.60
N GLY A 830 -26.78 -9.36 -4.26
CA GLY A 830 -26.83 -8.64 -5.52
C GLY A 830 -27.44 -9.49 -6.63
N ARG A 831 -28.29 -8.89 -7.46
CA ARG A 831 -28.92 -9.53 -8.64
C ARG A 831 -28.62 -8.79 -9.94
N ALA A 832 -27.51 -8.04 -9.95
CA ALA A 832 -27.01 -7.31 -11.10
C ALA A 832 -25.48 -7.39 -11.12
N VAL A 833 -24.93 -7.79 -12.26
CA VAL A 833 -23.49 -7.92 -12.50
C VAL A 833 -23.17 -7.45 -13.93
N GLY A 834 -21.99 -6.90 -14.13
CA GLY A 834 -21.46 -6.53 -15.44
C GLY A 834 -20.25 -7.37 -15.82
N LEU A 835 -19.96 -7.45 -17.12
CA LEU A 835 -18.75 -8.05 -17.68
C LEU A 835 -17.81 -6.91 -18.07
N ARG A 836 -16.56 -6.96 -17.59
CA ARG A 836 -15.55 -5.93 -17.87
C ARG A 836 -15.20 -5.92 -19.35
N LEU A 837 -14.83 -4.74 -19.84
CA LEU A 837 -14.42 -4.52 -21.22
C LEU A 837 -12.93 -4.13 -21.26
N ALA A 838 -12.24 -4.51 -22.33
CA ALA A 838 -10.98 -3.87 -22.69
C ALA A 838 -11.24 -2.36 -22.88
N PRO A 839 -10.44 -1.48 -22.27
CA PRO A 839 -10.70 -0.04 -22.31
C PRO A 839 -10.50 0.51 -23.73
N MET A 840 -11.17 1.63 -24.02
CA MET A 840 -10.91 2.37 -25.26
C MET A 840 -9.60 3.15 -25.13
N THR A 841 -8.78 3.16 -26.18
CA THR A 841 -7.55 3.94 -26.24
C THR A 841 -7.81 5.42 -25.97
N ARG A 842 -8.91 5.96 -26.52
CA ARG A 842 -9.31 7.36 -26.28
C ARG A 842 -9.62 7.64 -24.81
N ASP A 843 -10.18 6.67 -24.09
CA ASP A 843 -10.51 6.83 -22.67
C ASP A 843 -9.24 6.75 -21.81
N LEU A 844 -8.29 5.87 -22.15
CA LEU A 844 -6.97 5.80 -21.52
C LEU A 844 -6.20 7.12 -21.73
N ARG A 845 -6.16 7.63 -22.96
CA ARG A 845 -5.52 8.92 -23.29
C ARG A 845 -6.17 10.08 -22.55
N PHE A 846 -7.51 10.14 -22.55
CA PHE A 846 -8.20 11.16 -21.79
C PHE A 846 -7.82 11.12 -20.29
N MET A 847 -7.84 9.95 -19.66
CA MET A 847 -7.48 9.79 -18.25
C MET A 847 -6.02 10.14 -17.94
N TRP A 848 -5.08 9.81 -18.84
CA TRP A 848 -3.65 9.90 -18.55
C TRP A 848 -2.95 11.13 -19.13
N GLU A 849 -3.43 11.64 -20.26
CA GLU A 849 -2.80 12.72 -21.03
C GLU A 849 -3.58 14.05 -20.90
N GLU A 850 -4.90 14.02 -20.77
CA GLU A 850 -5.75 15.23 -20.73
C GLU A 850 -6.18 15.64 -19.32
N MET A 851 -6.50 14.65 -18.48
CA MET A 851 -6.93 14.89 -17.10
C MET A 851 -5.78 15.39 -16.21
N PRO A 852 -6.03 16.37 -15.33
CA PRO A 852 -5.08 16.76 -14.29
C PRO A 852 -4.61 15.56 -13.46
N GLN A 853 -3.35 15.19 -13.64
CA GLN A 853 -2.68 14.15 -12.87
C GLN A 853 -1.72 14.78 -11.88
N GLN A 854 -1.59 14.15 -10.72
CA GLN A 854 -0.48 14.48 -9.83
C GLN A 854 0.83 14.19 -10.57
N LEU A 855 1.71 15.19 -10.70
CA LEU A 855 3.07 14.96 -11.16
C LEU A 855 3.85 14.19 -10.10
N LEU A 856 4.57 13.16 -10.55
CA LEU A 856 5.49 12.42 -9.70
C LEU A 856 6.87 13.08 -9.75
N ASP A 857 7.84 12.57 -8.99
CA ASP A 857 9.23 12.93 -9.28
C ASP A 857 9.61 12.51 -10.71
N GLU A 858 10.65 13.13 -11.26
CA GLU A 858 11.02 12.97 -12.67
C GLU A 858 11.15 11.51 -13.11
N GLN A 859 11.76 10.65 -12.28
CA GLN A 859 12.00 9.26 -12.63
C GLN A 859 10.71 8.44 -12.53
N ALA A 860 9.94 8.62 -11.45
CA ALA A 860 8.64 7.98 -11.31
C ALA A 860 7.65 8.42 -12.41
N GLN A 861 7.77 9.66 -12.90
CA GLN A 861 6.99 10.16 -14.03
C GLN A 861 7.37 9.45 -15.33
N LYS A 862 8.67 9.35 -15.66
CA LYS A 862 9.16 8.60 -16.84
C LYS A 862 8.65 7.15 -16.82
N VAL A 863 8.73 6.50 -15.66
CA VAL A 863 8.24 5.14 -15.42
C VAL A 863 6.73 5.05 -15.70
N ARG A 864 5.94 5.99 -15.16
CA ARG A 864 4.49 6.03 -15.37
C ARG A 864 4.13 6.23 -16.85
N ASP A 865 4.82 7.13 -17.54
CA ASP A 865 4.53 7.44 -18.95
C ASP A 865 4.86 6.26 -19.88
N SER A 866 5.98 5.56 -19.63
CA SER A 866 6.35 4.33 -20.35
C SER A 866 5.32 3.21 -20.12
N LEU A 867 4.87 3.03 -18.87
CA LEU A 867 3.80 2.08 -18.54
C LEU A 867 2.47 2.43 -19.23
N HIS A 868 2.05 3.70 -19.22
CA HIS A 868 0.84 4.15 -19.90
C HIS A 868 0.88 3.84 -21.41
N ALA A 869 2.02 4.11 -22.06
CA ALA A 869 2.21 3.79 -23.48
C ALA A 869 2.07 2.29 -23.76
N ALA A 870 2.67 1.44 -22.92
CA ALA A 870 2.56 -0.02 -23.04
C ALA A 870 1.12 -0.51 -22.86
N LEU A 871 0.38 0.05 -21.89
CA LEU A 871 -1.01 -0.32 -21.62
C LEU A 871 -1.98 0.16 -22.72
N ILE A 872 -1.72 1.30 -23.35
CA ILE A 872 -2.45 1.73 -24.56
C ILE A 872 -2.23 0.74 -25.71
N ALA A 873 -0.98 0.36 -25.98
CA ALA A 873 -0.67 -0.61 -27.03
C ALA A 873 -1.31 -1.98 -26.76
N TRP A 874 -1.33 -2.41 -25.49
CA TRP A 874 -2.04 -3.61 -25.06
C TRP A 874 -3.54 -3.54 -25.39
N ALA A 875 -4.24 -2.47 -24.99
CA ALA A 875 -5.67 -2.31 -25.23
C ALA A 875 -6.02 -2.37 -26.73
N GLN A 876 -5.16 -1.83 -27.59
CA GLN A 876 -5.31 -1.94 -29.05
C GLN A 876 -5.12 -3.38 -29.53
N SER A 877 -4.08 -4.07 -29.05
CA SER A 877 -3.74 -5.43 -29.48
C SER A 877 -4.82 -6.46 -29.14
N VAL A 878 -5.52 -6.30 -28.02
CA VAL A 878 -6.62 -7.19 -27.60
C VAL A 878 -7.97 -6.79 -28.20
N GLY A 879 -8.03 -5.68 -28.92
CA GLY A 879 -9.25 -5.10 -29.48
C GLY A 879 -10.02 -4.30 -28.44
N GLU A 880 -9.86 -2.98 -28.45
CA GLU A 880 -10.55 -2.07 -27.53
C GLU A 880 -12.08 -2.22 -27.55
N GLY A 881 -12.70 -2.13 -26.36
CA GLY A 881 -14.14 -2.35 -26.18
C GLY A 881 -14.60 -3.80 -26.43
N SER A 882 -13.70 -4.77 -26.47
CA SER A 882 -14.02 -6.20 -26.43
C SER A 882 -14.27 -6.67 -24.99
N ASP A 883 -14.88 -7.85 -24.84
CA ASP A 883 -15.09 -8.46 -23.53
C ASP A 883 -13.75 -8.90 -22.94
N TYR A 884 -13.45 -8.45 -21.73
CA TYR A 884 -12.25 -8.85 -21.00
C TYR A 884 -12.46 -10.24 -20.39
N THR A 885 -11.92 -11.27 -21.04
CA THR A 885 -12.11 -12.68 -20.66
C THR A 885 -10.80 -13.43 -20.37
N ASP A 886 -9.64 -12.82 -20.65
CA ASP A 886 -8.31 -13.40 -20.43
C ASP A 886 -7.79 -13.19 -18.99
N ASN A 887 -8.57 -13.68 -18.02
CA ASN A 887 -8.24 -13.71 -16.59
C ASN A 887 -9.08 -14.79 -15.87
N VAL A 888 -8.87 -14.98 -14.56
CA VAL A 888 -9.75 -15.82 -13.74
C VAL A 888 -11.19 -15.26 -13.75
N PRO A 889 -12.24 -16.10 -13.82
CA PRO A 889 -13.61 -15.65 -14.07
C PRO A 889 -14.11 -14.49 -13.19
N LEU A 890 -13.83 -14.51 -11.88
CA LEU A 890 -14.23 -13.44 -10.96
C LEU A 890 -13.56 -12.09 -11.26
N GLN A 891 -12.35 -12.09 -11.84
CA GLN A 891 -11.64 -10.88 -12.28
C GLN A 891 -12.15 -10.35 -13.63
N CYS A 892 -13.06 -11.06 -14.30
CA CYS A 892 -13.72 -10.58 -15.51
C CYS A 892 -15.02 -9.82 -15.20
N LEU A 893 -15.60 -10.02 -14.01
CA LEU A 893 -16.88 -9.44 -13.61
C LEU A 893 -16.70 -8.09 -12.90
N HIS A 894 -17.73 -7.25 -12.84
CA HIS A 894 -17.74 -6.05 -12.02
C HIS A 894 -19.13 -5.76 -11.40
N PRO A 895 -19.19 -5.12 -10.22
CA PRO A 895 -20.44 -4.54 -9.73
C PRO A 895 -20.85 -3.36 -10.61
N VAL A 896 -22.15 -3.15 -10.79
CA VAL A 896 -22.72 -2.15 -11.72
C VAL A 896 -23.02 -0.80 -11.06
N GLY A 897 -22.36 -0.50 -9.94
CA GLY A 897 -22.53 0.71 -9.14
C GLY A 897 -23.54 0.59 -8.01
N HIS A 898 -23.38 1.43 -6.98
CA HIS A 898 -24.13 1.35 -5.72
C HIS A 898 -25.61 1.71 -5.87
N TRP A 899 -26.03 2.31 -6.99
CA TRP A 899 -27.45 2.51 -7.27
C TRP A 899 -28.24 1.20 -7.24
N PHE A 900 -27.65 0.08 -7.69
CA PHE A 900 -28.35 -1.22 -7.75
C PHE A 900 -28.48 -1.91 -6.38
N GLU A 901 -27.78 -1.47 -5.34
CA GLU A 901 -27.82 -2.16 -4.04
C GLU A 901 -29.17 -2.06 -3.35
N VAL A 902 -29.81 -0.88 -3.37
CA VAL A 902 -31.15 -0.67 -2.81
C VAL A 902 -32.25 -1.35 -3.66
N PRO A 903 -32.32 -1.17 -5.00
CA PRO A 903 -33.27 -1.87 -5.87
C PRO A 903 -33.12 -3.39 -5.83
N ASN A 904 -31.92 -3.91 -5.55
CA ASN A 904 -31.74 -5.35 -5.39
C ASN A 904 -32.55 -5.89 -4.20
N MET A 905 -32.79 -5.11 -3.13
CA MET A 905 -33.69 -5.51 -2.03
C MET A 905 -35.13 -5.72 -2.50
N LEU A 906 -35.56 -4.98 -3.53
CA LEU A 906 -36.85 -5.17 -4.18
C LEU A 906 -36.83 -6.47 -5.00
N ARG A 907 -35.78 -6.68 -5.80
CA ARG A 907 -35.66 -7.81 -6.74
C ARG A 907 -35.42 -9.16 -6.06
N ASN A 908 -34.74 -9.18 -4.91
CA ASN A 908 -34.39 -10.41 -4.20
C ASN A 908 -35.38 -10.75 -3.06
N GLY A 909 -36.44 -9.97 -2.89
CA GLY A 909 -37.51 -10.20 -1.91
C GLY A 909 -37.14 -9.83 -0.47
N VAL A 910 -35.96 -9.24 -0.20
CA VAL A 910 -35.57 -8.85 1.16
C VAL A 910 -36.49 -7.77 1.72
N LEU A 911 -36.82 -6.74 0.93
CA LEU A 911 -37.72 -5.69 1.42
C LEU A 911 -39.14 -6.20 1.62
N GLU A 912 -39.63 -7.07 0.72
CA GLU A 912 -40.94 -7.72 0.85
C GLU A 912 -41.05 -8.49 2.17
N ARG A 913 -40.09 -9.39 2.46
CA ARG A 913 -40.07 -10.15 3.72
C ARG A 913 -40.01 -9.23 4.93
N LEU A 914 -39.18 -8.18 4.87
CA LEU A 914 -39.04 -7.24 5.97
C LEU A 914 -40.33 -6.47 6.25
N LEU A 915 -41.05 -6.04 5.21
CA LEU A 915 -42.35 -5.37 5.35
C LEU A 915 -43.45 -6.31 5.83
N ALA A 916 -43.39 -7.60 5.47
CA ALA A 916 -44.30 -8.61 5.99
C ALA A 916 -44.08 -8.88 7.49
N GLU A 917 -42.81 -8.96 7.92
CA GLU A 917 -42.46 -9.13 9.34
C GLU A 917 -42.69 -7.86 10.16
N ARG A 918 -42.54 -6.68 9.56
CA ARG A 918 -42.69 -5.37 10.21
C ARG A 918 -43.55 -4.42 9.37
N PRO A 919 -44.89 -4.57 9.40
CA PRO A 919 -45.79 -3.70 8.63
C PRO A 919 -45.66 -2.21 8.96
N GLN A 920 -45.23 -1.89 10.18
CA GLN A 920 -45.01 -0.53 10.65
C GLN A 920 -43.68 0.09 10.16
N LEU A 921 -42.83 -0.65 9.47
CA LEU A 921 -41.61 -0.12 8.87
C LEU A 921 -41.97 0.95 7.83
N LYS A 922 -41.30 2.10 7.92
CA LYS A 922 -41.51 3.26 7.03
C LYS A 922 -40.22 3.84 6.50
N TYR A 923 -39.15 3.80 7.29
CA TYR A 923 -37.92 4.52 6.97
C TYR A 923 -36.72 3.58 6.87
N LEU A 924 -35.84 3.85 5.92
CA LEU A 924 -34.52 3.24 5.83
C LEU A 924 -33.45 4.30 6.06
N MET A 925 -32.41 3.97 6.83
CA MET A 925 -31.15 4.71 6.82
C MET A 925 -30.15 3.92 5.96
N VAL A 926 -29.87 4.41 4.77
CA VAL A 926 -28.90 3.82 3.82
C VAL A 926 -27.56 4.52 3.99
N HIS A 927 -26.46 3.78 4.12
CA HIS A 927 -25.12 4.37 4.22
C HIS A 927 -24.03 3.43 3.71
N ASN A 928 -22.88 3.99 3.34
CA ASN A 928 -21.71 3.17 3.00
C ASN A 928 -21.16 2.45 4.23
N ILE A 929 -20.66 1.22 4.03
CA ILE A 929 -20.02 0.44 5.09
C ILE A 929 -18.80 1.14 5.70
N ASP A 930 -18.16 2.06 4.98
CA ASP A 930 -16.98 2.80 5.44
C ASP A 930 -17.26 4.21 5.99
N THR A 931 -18.53 4.63 6.05
CA THR A 931 -18.97 5.84 6.79
C THR A 931 -19.16 5.48 8.26
N LEU A 932 -18.06 5.26 8.99
CA LEU A 932 -18.07 4.70 10.34
C LEU A 932 -18.80 5.56 11.38
N GLY A 933 -18.93 6.86 11.16
CA GLY A 933 -19.65 7.77 12.06
C GLY A 933 -21.17 7.77 11.89
N ALA A 934 -21.71 7.18 10.83
CA ALA A 934 -23.16 7.19 10.57
C ALA A 934 -23.89 6.22 11.50
N ASP A 935 -24.72 6.73 12.41
CA ASP A 935 -25.64 5.94 13.23
C ASP A 935 -27.08 6.44 13.08
N VAL A 936 -28.03 5.64 13.59
CA VAL A 936 -29.44 6.02 13.60
C VAL A 936 -29.66 7.09 14.67
N ASP A 937 -29.66 8.35 14.24
CA ASP A 937 -29.89 9.51 15.09
C ASP A 937 -31.36 9.94 15.07
N ALA A 938 -31.95 10.12 16.27
CA ALA A 938 -33.34 10.50 16.41
C ALA A 938 -33.63 11.91 15.87
N GLY A 939 -32.69 12.85 16.01
CA GLY A 939 -32.87 14.22 15.50
C GLY A 939 -32.94 14.26 13.98
N LEU A 940 -31.99 13.58 13.31
CA LEU A 940 -31.95 13.51 11.85
C LEU A 940 -33.14 12.77 11.26
N LEU A 941 -33.56 11.66 11.89
CA LEU A 941 -34.80 10.98 11.51
C LEU A 941 -36.01 11.90 11.66
N GLY A 942 -36.14 12.61 12.80
CA GLY A 942 -37.23 13.55 13.00
C GLY A 942 -37.24 14.70 12.01
N LEU A 943 -36.07 15.20 11.63
CA LEU A 943 -35.94 16.20 10.57
C LEU A 943 -36.45 15.66 9.24
N HIS A 944 -36.06 14.44 8.86
CA HIS A 944 -36.55 13.78 7.64
C HIS A 944 -38.08 13.63 7.65
N ILE A 945 -38.65 13.14 8.76
CA ILE A 945 -40.11 12.98 8.92
C ILE A 945 -40.82 14.33 8.83
N ALA A 946 -40.31 15.37 9.50
CA ALA A 946 -40.93 16.69 9.51
C ALA A 946 -40.88 17.38 8.14
N ARG A 947 -39.86 17.09 7.32
CA ARG A 947 -39.74 17.60 5.96
C ARG A 947 -40.66 16.89 4.98
N GLY A 948 -41.00 15.63 5.22
CA GLY A 948 -41.84 14.82 4.32
C GLY A 948 -41.17 14.46 2.99
N ALA A 949 -39.85 14.63 2.89
CA ALA A 949 -39.08 14.34 1.68
C ALA A 949 -39.03 12.83 1.41
N ALA A 950 -38.94 12.44 0.14
CA ALA A 950 -38.70 11.04 -0.23
C ALA A 950 -37.30 10.57 0.17
N LEU A 951 -36.30 11.44 -0.07
CA LEU A 951 -34.90 11.19 0.27
C LEU A 951 -34.33 12.40 1.03
N THR A 952 -33.54 12.15 2.08
CA THR A 952 -32.74 13.20 2.74
C THR A 952 -31.28 12.77 2.80
N PHE A 953 -30.41 13.50 2.11
CA PHE A 953 -28.98 13.21 2.04
C PHE A 953 -28.19 14.00 3.07
N GLU A 954 -27.30 13.32 3.78
CA GLU A 954 -26.33 13.96 4.66
C GLU A 954 -25.09 14.39 3.87
N VAL A 955 -24.64 15.62 4.08
CA VAL A 955 -23.43 16.21 3.48
C VAL A 955 -22.49 16.73 4.56
N ILE A 956 -21.19 16.77 4.27
CA ILE A 956 -20.17 17.36 5.15
C ILE A 956 -19.46 18.51 4.44
N ALA A 957 -18.89 19.44 5.21
CA ALA A 957 -18.04 20.48 4.64
C ALA A 957 -16.84 19.85 3.93
N ARG A 958 -16.54 20.36 2.73
CA ARG A 958 -15.51 19.81 1.85
C ARG A 958 -14.10 20.18 2.32
N ARG A 959 -13.21 19.18 2.36
CA ARG A 959 -11.75 19.34 2.45
C ARG A 959 -11.07 19.01 1.13
N ILE A 960 -9.78 19.33 1.03
CA ILE A 960 -8.98 19.07 -0.18
C ILE A 960 -8.90 17.57 -0.52
N GLU A 961 -8.93 16.69 0.48
CA GLU A 961 -8.93 15.24 0.29
C GLU A 961 -10.29 14.67 -0.16
N ASP A 962 -11.38 15.43 0.02
CA ASP A 962 -12.73 14.99 -0.31
C ASP A 962 -12.99 15.19 -1.81
N ARG A 963 -12.48 14.25 -2.61
CA ARG A 963 -12.68 14.21 -4.06
C ARG A 963 -13.90 13.35 -4.42
N GLY A 964 -14.74 13.85 -5.32
CA GLY A 964 -15.94 13.19 -5.81
C GLY A 964 -17.20 14.04 -5.66
N GLY A 965 -18.35 13.36 -5.58
CA GLY A 965 -19.66 14.01 -5.65
C GLY A 965 -19.89 15.10 -4.60
N GLY A 966 -20.38 16.26 -5.05
CA GLY A 966 -20.72 17.40 -4.22
C GLY A 966 -22.18 17.81 -4.38
N LEU A 967 -22.70 18.57 -3.42
CA LEU A 967 -24.00 19.19 -3.57
C LEU A 967 -23.84 20.47 -4.40
N ALA A 968 -24.62 20.59 -5.47
CA ALA A 968 -24.54 21.71 -6.39
C ALA A 968 -25.93 22.09 -6.92
N ARG A 969 -26.03 23.33 -7.40
CA ARG A 969 -27.11 23.75 -8.27
C ARG A 969 -26.64 23.62 -9.71
N VAL A 970 -27.24 22.71 -10.46
CA VAL A 970 -26.93 22.46 -11.87
C VAL A 970 -28.09 22.94 -12.72
N ASP A 971 -27.84 23.95 -13.58
CA ASP A 971 -28.85 24.56 -14.44
C ASP A 971 -30.13 24.97 -13.65
N GLY A 972 -29.94 25.45 -12.42
CA GLY A 972 -31.01 25.87 -11.50
C GLY A 972 -31.54 24.78 -10.56
N GLN A 973 -31.30 23.49 -10.84
CA GLN A 973 -31.77 22.38 -10.02
C GLN A 973 -30.76 22.00 -8.94
N LEU A 974 -31.20 21.98 -7.67
CA LEU A 974 -30.38 21.49 -6.55
C LEU A 974 -30.28 19.96 -6.61
N ARG A 975 -29.07 19.42 -6.70
CA ARG A 975 -28.81 17.97 -6.76
C ARG A 975 -27.40 17.61 -6.36
N LEU A 976 -27.16 16.34 -6.07
CA LEU A 976 -25.82 15.80 -5.96
C LEU A 976 -25.24 15.64 -7.37
N LEU A 977 -24.05 16.21 -7.57
CA LEU A 977 -23.30 16.11 -8.81
C LEU A 977 -22.06 15.27 -8.57
N GLU A 978 -22.02 14.09 -9.19
CA GLU A 978 -20.89 13.17 -9.10
C GLU A 978 -19.65 13.78 -9.79
N GLY A 979 -18.46 13.56 -9.22
CA GLY A 979 -17.22 14.14 -9.77
C GLY A 979 -16.92 13.68 -11.21
N LEU A 980 -17.36 12.48 -11.59
CA LEU A 980 -17.27 11.95 -12.96
C LEU A 980 -18.12 12.74 -13.96
N ALA A 981 -19.15 13.44 -13.48
CA ALA A 981 -20.07 14.23 -14.29
C ALA A 981 -19.66 15.70 -14.41
N MET A 982 -18.66 16.16 -13.67
CA MET A 982 -18.24 17.56 -13.68
C MET A 982 -17.54 17.91 -15.01
N PRO A 983 -17.97 18.99 -15.71
CA PRO A 983 -17.37 19.40 -16.97
C PRO A 983 -15.94 19.90 -16.76
N ARG A 984 -15.66 20.61 -15.67
CA ARG A 984 -14.34 21.15 -15.31
C ARG A 984 -13.99 20.75 -13.89
N GLU A 985 -12.71 20.55 -13.63
CA GLU A 985 -12.26 20.23 -12.26
C GLU A 985 -12.40 21.41 -11.30
N GLU A 986 -12.28 22.63 -11.80
CA GLU A 986 -12.40 23.86 -10.99
C GLU A 986 -13.77 24.00 -10.32
N ASP A 987 -14.83 23.50 -10.97
CA ASP A 987 -16.20 23.55 -10.46
C ASP A 987 -16.33 22.79 -9.14
N GLU A 988 -15.60 21.69 -8.96
CA GLU A 988 -15.62 20.89 -7.73
C GLU A 988 -15.18 21.72 -6.51
N PHE A 989 -14.20 22.59 -6.70
CA PHE A 989 -13.62 23.42 -5.64
C PHE A 989 -14.45 24.65 -5.32
N GLY A 990 -15.44 24.96 -6.18
CA GLY A 990 -16.48 25.96 -5.93
C GLY A 990 -17.62 25.46 -5.05
N LEU A 991 -17.66 24.17 -4.68
CA LEU A 991 -18.75 23.58 -3.88
C LEU A 991 -18.38 23.46 -2.40
N SER A 992 -19.27 23.91 -1.52
CA SER A 992 -19.05 23.89 -0.06
C SER A 992 -19.15 22.49 0.55
N TYR A 993 -19.88 21.58 -0.10
CA TYR A 993 -20.32 20.32 0.51
C TYR A 993 -19.90 19.08 -0.29
N TYR A 994 -19.58 18.02 0.44
CA TYR A 994 -19.25 16.69 -0.03
C TYR A 994 -20.33 15.68 0.37
N ASN A 995 -20.67 14.77 -0.54
CA ASN A 995 -21.68 13.73 -0.31
C ASN A 995 -21.17 12.59 0.59
N THR A 996 -21.83 12.36 1.72
CA THR A 996 -21.48 11.25 2.64
C THR A 996 -22.03 9.90 2.19
N LEU A 997 -22.96 9.89 1.23
CA LEU A 997 -23.82 8.76 0.85
C LEU A 997 -24.69 8.20 1.98
N THR A 998 -24.82 8.91 3.10
CA THR A 998 -25.84 8.59 4.11
C THR A 998 -27.17 9.22 3.67
N THR A 999 -28.20 8.40 3.50
CA THR A 999 -29.51 8.79 2.98
C THR A 999 -30.61 8.23 3.87
N TRP A 1000 -31.49 9.11 4.34
CA TRP A 1000 -32.77 8.73 4.94
C TRP A 1000 -33.81 8.59 3.84
N VAL A 1001 -34.56 7.50 3.86
CA VAL A 1001 -35.46 7.10 2.77
C VAL A 1001 -36.84 6.80 3.34
N ASP A 1002 -37.88 7.42 2.78
CA ASP A 1002 -39.27 6.98 2.96
C ASP A 1002 -39.57 5.85 1.95
N ILE A 1003 -39.95 4.68 2.47
CA ILE A 1003 -40.16 3.47 1.66
C ILE A 1003 -41.29 3.66 0.65
N ASP A 1004 -42.39 4.28 1.05
CA ASP A 1004 -43.58 4.38 0.20
C ASP A 1004 -43.34 5.41 -0.92
N HIS A 1005 -42.68 6.52 -0.62
CA HIS A 1005 -42.26 7.48 -1.64
C HIS A 1005 -41.22 6.89 -2.60
N LEU A 1006 -40.26 6.09 -2.10
CA LEU A 1006 -39.31 5.38 -2.96
C LEU A 1006 -40.05 4.43 -3.91
N LEU A 1007 -40.96 3.60 -3.40
CA LEU A 1007 -41.74 2.67 -4.22
C LEU A 1007 -42.57 3.41 -5.28
N ALA A 1008 -43.17 4.54 -4.92
CA ALA A 1008 -43.92 5.36 -5.85
C ALA A 1008 -43.04 5.87 -7.02
N ALA A 1009 -41.78 6.25 -6.76
CA ALA A 1009 -40.84 6.65 -7.83
C ALA A 1009 -40.49 5.49 -8.78
N PHE A 1010 -40.51 4.24 -8.32
CA PHE A 1010 -40.40 3.06 -9.18
C PHE A 1010 -41.72 2.68 -9.88
N GLY A 1011 -42.84 3.36 -9.58
CA GLY A 1011 -44.18 2.96 -10.06
C GLY A 1011 -44.72 1.71 -9.35
N LEU A 1012 -44.28 1.47 -8.12
CA LEU A 1012 -44.61 0.31 -7.30
C LEU A 1012 -45.39 0.73 -6.04
N THR A 1013 -46.09 -0.24 -5.47
CA THR A 1013 -46.67 -0.20 -4.12
C THR A 1013 -46.07 -1.33 -3.29
N ARG A 1014 -46.32 -1.35 -1.97
CA ARG A 1014 -45.89 -2.48 -1.11
C ARG A 1014 -46.38 -3.83 -1.66
N ASP A 1015 -47.64 -3.93 -2.08
CA ASP A 1015 -48.22 -5.16 -2.64
C ASP A 1015 -47.55 -5.59 -3.96
N SER A 1016 -47.04 -4.63 -4.73
CA SER A 1016 -46.38 -4.89 -6.01
C SER A 1016 -45.08 -5.69 -5.84
N LEU A 1017 -44.49 -5.72 -4.64
CA LEU A 1017 -43.22 -6.40 -4.37
C LEU A 1017 -43.31 -7.93 -4.51
N SER A 1018 -44.52 -8.50 -4.39
CA SER A 1018 -44.76 -9.94 -4.59
C SER A 1018 -44.70 -10.37 -6.06
N ASP A 1019 -44.76 -9.42 -7.01
CA ASP A 1019 -44.65 -9.68 -8.46
C ASP A 1019 -43.24 -9.37 -8.97
N ALA A 1020 -42.40 -10.40 -9.01
CA ALA A 1020 -41.01 -10.29 -9.44
C ALA A 1020 -40.84 -9.75 -10.86
N ALA A 1021 -41.78 -10.04 -11.78
CA ALA A 1021 -41.71 -9.56 -13.16
C ALA A 1021 -41.99 -8.05 -13.24
N ARG A 1022 -43.01 -7.59 -12.48
CA ARG A 1022 -43.33 -6.17 -12.35
C ARG A 1022 -42.19 -5.39 -11.69
N VAL A 1023 -41.62 -5.91 -10.61
CA VAL A 1023 -40.46 -5.29 -9.94
C VAL A 1023 -39.26 -5.20 -10.89
N ALA A 1024 -38.93 -6.27 -11.61
CA ALA A 1024 -37.83 -6.25 -12.58
C ALA A 1024 -38.04 -5.23 -13.71
N ALA A 1025 -39.27 -5.10 -14.22
CA ALA A 1025 -39.61 -4.10 -15.22
C ALA A 1025 -39.50 -2.66 -14.69
N ALA A 1026 -40.00 -2.41 -13.48
CA ALA A 1026 -39.89 -1.12 -12.80
C ALA A 1026 -38.43 -0.70 -12.57
N VAL A 1027 -37.59 -1.61 -12.08
CA VAL A 1027 -36.16 -1.35 -11.86
C VAL A 1027 -35.45 -1.03 -13.17
N ARG A 1028 -35.71 -1.77 -14.26
CA ARG A 1028 -35.14 -1.45 -15.59
C ARG A 1028 -35.59 -0.09 -16.11
N SER A 1029 -36.88 0.24 -15.94
CA SER A 1029 -37.45 1.52 -16.37
C SER A 1029 -36.76 2.70 -15.68
N LEU A 1030 -36.58 2.64 -14.36
CA LEU A 1030 -35.89 3.70 -13.62
C LEU A 1030 -34.39 3.73 -13.95
N ALA A 1031 -33.74 2.56 -14.04
CA ALA A 1031 -32.31 2.47 -14.37
C ALA A 1031 -31.96 3.12 -15.72
N ALA A 1032 -32.86 3.06 -16.70
CA ALA A 1032 -32.68 3.68 -18.02
C ALA A 1032 -32.67 5.22 -17.97
N ARG A 1033 -33.21 5.82 -16.91
CA ARG A 1033 -33.27 7.28 -16.71
C ARG A 1033 -32.13 7.82 -15.84
N VAL A 1034 -31.46 6.94 -15.09
CA VAL A 1034 -30.25 7.26 -14.34
C VAL A 1034 -29.05 7.27 -15.30
N PRO A 1035 -28.09 8.19 -15.18
CA PRO A 1035 -26.86 8.18 -15.98
C PRO A 1035 -26.11 6.84 -15.94
N THR A 1036 -25.34 6.56 -16.99
CA THR A 1036 -24.43 5.40 -17.04
C THR A 1036 -23.01 5.95 -17.16
N TYR A 1037 -22.18 5.71 -16.15
CA TYR A 1037 -20.79 6.16 -16.15
C TYR A 1037 -19.85 5.06 -16.61
N ILE A 1038 -18.89 5.39 -17.47
CA ILE A 1038 -17.74 4.53 -17.75
C ILE A 1038 -16.62 4.87 -16.79
N THR A 1039 -16.08 3.86 -16.11
CA THR A 1039 -14.93 4.02 -15.22
C THR A 1039 -13.81 3.08 -15.62
N LEU A 1040 -12.58 3.54 -15.43
CA LEU A 1040 -11.40 2.69 -15.53
C LEU A 1040 -11.05 2.17 -14.14
N LYS A 1041 -10.79 0.87 -14.02
CA LYS A 1041 -10.23 0.28 -12.81
C LYS A 1041 -9.09 -0.65 -13.17
N ASP A 1042 -8.26 -0.92 -12.18
CA ASP A 1042 -7.14 -1.83 -12.28
C ASP A 1042 -7.56 -3.24 -11.84
N VAL A 1043 -7.23 -4.25 -12.64
CA VAL A 1043 -7.36 -5.67 -12.29
C VAL A 1043 -6.00 -6.33 -12.24
N LYS A 1044 -5.84 -7.24 -11.27
CA LYS A 1044 -4.61 -8.00 -11.10
C LYS A 1044 -4.66 -9.29 -11.92
N LYS A 1045 -3.58 -9.57 -12.65
CA LYS A 1045 -3.33 -10.85 -13.32
C LYS A 1045 -2.12 -11.51 -12.66
N ARG A 1046 -2.34 -12.63 -11.96
CA ARG A 1046 -1.28 -13.35 -11.25
C ARG A 1046 -0.64 -14.41 -12.12
N TRP A 1047 0.67 -14.58 -12.01
CA TRP A 1047 1.42 -15.62 -12.70
C TRP A 1047 2.65 -16.06 -11.88
N GLY A 1048 3.30 -17.16 -12.30
CA GLY A 1048 4.52 -17.67 -11.67
C GLY A 1048 4.35 -18.05 -10.19
N HIS A 1049 5.30 -17.61 -9.36
CA HIS A 1049 5.35 -17.84 -7.90
C HIS A 1049 4.87 -16.61 -7.12
N GLY A 1050 3.78 -15.95 -7.57
CA GLY A 1050 3.18 -14.81 -6.90
C GLY A 1050 3.47 -13.44 -7.52
N GLN A 1051 3.88 -13.41 -8.80
CA GLN A 1051 3.96 -12.17 -9.58
C GLN A 1051 2.55 -11.65 -9.91
N GLU A 1052 2.38 -10.34 -9.94
CA GLU A 1052 1.12 -9.68 -10.26
C GLU A 1052 1.35 -8.57 -11.30
N ASP A 1053 0.59 -8.61 -12.40
CA ASP A 1053 0.47 -7.51 -13.35
C ASP A 1053 -0.84 -6.77 -13.15
N ILE A 1054 -0.83 -5.47 -13.43
CA ILE A 1054 -2.00 -4.61 -13.30
C ILE A 1054 -2.42 -4.14 -14.68
N PHE A 1055 -3.66 -4.47 -15.06
CA PHE A 1055 -4.25 -4.06 -16.33
C PHE A 1055 -5.44 -3.12 -16.10
N PRO A 1056 -5.56 -2.03 -16.87
CA PRO A 1056 -6.73 -1.18 -16.84
C PRO A 1056 -7.88 -1.88 -17.58
N VAL A 1057 -9.07 -1.82 -17.01
CA VAL A 1057 -10.32 -2.34 -17.60
C VAL A 1057 -11.41 -1.28 -17.52
N ALA A 1058 -12.27 -1.25 -18.53
CA ALA A 1058 -13.47 -0.42 -18.53
C ALA A 1058 -14.65 -1.16 -17.87
N GLN A 1059 -15.42 -0.42 -17.08
CA GLN A 1059 -16.61 -0.90 -16.38
C GLN A 1059 -17.68 0.18 -16.46
N PHE A 1060 -18.96 -0.22 -16.43
CA PHE A 1060 -20.05 0.74 -16.28
C PHE A 1060 -20.60 0.77 -14.85
N GLU A 1061 -20.97 1.94 -14.37
CA GLU A 1061 -21.53 2.15 -13.02
C GLU A 1061 -22.75 3.09 -13.07
N LYS A 1062 -23.73 2.84 -12.21
CA LYS A 1062 -24.83 3.77 -11.88
C LYS A 1062 -24.74 4.17 -10.41
N LEU A 1063 -24.92 5.46 -10.11
CA LEU A 1063 -24.64 6.02 -8.79
C LEU A 1063 -25.93 6.45 -8.09
N TRP A 1064 -26.05 6.15 -6.79
CA TRP A 1064 -27.22 6.47 -5.96
C TRP A 1064 -27.45 7.98 -5.83
N GLY A 1065 -26.40 8.81 -5.89
CA GLY A 1065 -26.52 10.27 -5.83
C GLY A 1065 -27.37 10.85 -6.96
N ASP A 1066 -27.37 10.20 -8.13
CA ASP A 1066 -28.15 10.63 -9.31
C ASP A 1066 -29.66 10.54 -9.11
N MET A 1067 -30.14 9.87 -8.06
CA MET A 1067 -31.56 9.89 -7.68
C MET A 1067 -32.05 11.32 -7.46
N THR A 1068 -31.16 12.22 -7.01
CA THR A 1068 -31.47 13.64 -6.79
C THR A 1068 -31.69 14.44 -8.09
N ALA A 1069 -31.31 13.88 -9.24
CA ALA A 1069 -31.58 14.49 -10.54
C ALA A 1069 -32.99 14.17 -11.07
N LEU A 1070 -33.69 13.19 -10.49
CA LEU A 1070 -35.01 12.78 -10.95
C LEU A 1070 -36.10 13.76 -10.46
N PRO A 1071 -36.89 14.36 -11.36
CA PRO A 1071 -37.82 15.44 -11.02
C PRO A 1071 -39.01 15.01 -10.14
N GLU A 1072 -39.37 13.73 -10.15
CA GLU A 1072 -40.45 13.18 -9.32
C GLU A 1072 -40.04 12.83 -7.88
N LEU A 1073 -38.76 12.91 -7.55
CA LEU A 1073 -38.25 12.62 -6.21
C LEU A 1073 -37.99 13.90 -5.43
N ASP A 1074 -38.80 14.12 -4.40
CA ASP A 1074 -38.53 15.19 -3.43
C ASP A 1074 -37.30 14.84 -2.58
N CYS A 1075 -36.25 15.62 -2.73
CA CYS A 1075 -34.95 15.41 -2.08
C CYS A 1075 -34.59 16.60 -1.19
N ALA A 1076 -34.21 16.32 0.05
CA ALA A 1076 -33.71 17.29 1.01
C ALA A 1076 -32.24 17.03 1.36
N PHE A 1077 -31.57 18.04 1.91
CA PHE A 1077 -30.15 17.99 2.25
C PHE A 1077 -29.91 18.51 3.67
N VAL A 1078 -29.01 17.85 4.39
CA VAL A 1078 -28.61 18.24 5.76
C VAL A 1078 -27.10 18.18 5.92
N ALA A 1079 -26.51 19.27 6.40
CA ALA A 1079 -25.11 19.34 6.77
C ALA A 1079 -24.91 18.71 8.15
N VAL A 1080 -23.99 17.75 8.26
CA VAL A 1080 -23.67 17.03 9.50
C VAL A 1080 -22.21 17.22 9.91
N PRO A 1081 -21.84 16.99 11.18
CA PRO A 1081 -20.45 17.02 11.61
C PRO A 1081 -19.56 16.07 10.79
N ARG A 1082 -18.32 16.47 10.51
CA ARG A 1082 -17.37 15.66 9.71
C ARG A 1082 -17.18 14.26 10.28
N MET A 1083 -17.07 14.13 11.60
CA MET A 1083 -16.87 12.83 12.26
C MET A 1083 -18.00 11.82 11.99
N ARG A 1084 -19.23 12.31 11.70
CA ARG A 1084 -20.38 11.48 11.30
C ARG A 1084 -20.29 11.03 9.85
N GLY A 1085 -20.00 11.97 8.93
CA GLY A 1085 -20.15 11.76 7.49
C GLY A 1085 -18.89 11.36 6.73
N GLN A 1086 -17.70 11.46 7.32
CA GLN A 1086 -16.46 11.13 6.63
C GLN A 1086 -16.34 9.62 6.32
N GLN A 1087 -15.69 9.32 5.20
CA GLN A 1087 -15.55 7.97 4.67
C GLN A 1087 -14.10 7.50 4.76
N LEU A 1088 -13.89 6.30 5.29
CA LEU A 1088 -12.56 5.72 5.45
C LEU A 1088 -12.22 4.82 4.25
N LYS A 1089 -11.79 5.43 3.14
CA LYS A 1089 -11.60 4.78 1.82
C LYS A 1089 -10.29 4.03 1.66
N ASP A 1090 -9.23 4.47 2.32
CA ASP A 1090 -7.85 3.97 2.19
C ASP A 1090 -7.20 3.75 3.57
N PRO A 1091 -6.44 2.66 3.78
CA PRO A 1091 -5.69 2.43 5.02
C PRO A 1091 -4.78 3.59 5.42
N ALA A 1092 -4.24 4.37 4.48
CA ALA A 1092 -3.43 5.55 4.78
C ALA A 1092 -4.19 6.64 5.55
N GLN A 1093 -5.53 6.61 5.56
CA GLN A 1093 -6.36 7.55 6.30
C GLN A 1093 -6.53 7.17 7.79
N LEU A 1094 -6.11 5.96 8.19
CA LEU A 1094 -6.34 5.45 9.54
C LEU A 1094 -5.65 6.27 10.63
N ASP A 1095 -4.44 6.77 10.38
CA ASP A 1095 -3.72 7.59 11.37
C ASP A 1095 -4.34 8.96 11.57
N GLY A 1096 -4.71 9.63 10.48
CA GLY A 1096 -5.48 10.86 10.56
C GLY A 1096 -6.79 10.68 11.33
N TRP A 1097 -7.53 9.61 11.03
CA TRP A 1097 -8.80 9.25 11.69
C TRP A 1097 -8.65 8.90 13.18
N LEU A 1098 -7.53 8.30 13.58
CA LEU A 1098 -7.23 8.03 14.98
C LEU A 1098 -6.90 9.32 15.74
N ARG A 1099 -6.10 10.20 15.13
CA ARG A 1099 -5.53 11.38 15.80
C ARG A 1099 -6.45 12.58 15.83
N ASP A 1100 -7.36 12.72 14.86
CA ASP A 1100 -8.35 13.78 14.85
C ASP A 1100 -9.59 13.48 15.70
N GLY A 1101 -9.53 12.46 16.57
CA GLY A 1101 -10.59 12.10 17.52
C GLY A 1101 -11.76 11.33 16.90
N SER A 1102 -11.75 11.10 15.58
CA SER A 1102 -12.85 10.41 14.91
C SER A 1102 -13.03 8.96 15.35
N ALA A 1103 -11.94 8.24 15.63
CA ALA A 1103 -12.00 6.91 16.22
C ALA A 1103 -12.69 6.90 17.59
N ALA A 1104 -12.35 7.86 18.44
CA ALA A 1104 -12.94 8.00 19.77
C ALA A 1104 -14.43 8.38 19.68
N TYR A 1105 -14.80 9.25 18.73
CA TYR A 1105 -16.21 9.56 18.44
C TYR A 1105 -16.99 8.31 18.04
N VAL A 1106 -16.46 7.50 17.11
CA VAL A 1106 -17.10 6.24 16.70
C VAL A 1106 -17.22 5.27 17.88
N GLU A 1107 -16.21 5.18 18.74
CA GLU A 1107 -16.23 4.32 19.92
C GLU A 1107 -17.35 4.71 20.90
N GLN A 1108 -17.62 6.01 21.08
CA GLN A 1108 -18.73 6.50 21.91
C GLN A 1108 -20.11 6.12 21.36
N LEU A 1109 -20.24 5.89 20.05
CA LEU A 1109 -21.49 5.46 19.42
C LEU A 1109 -21.76 3.96 19.56
N CYS A 1110 -20.79 3.16 20.02
CA CYS A 1110 -20.86 1.70 19.95
C CYS A 1110 -21.22 1.05 21.28
N GLY A 1111 -22.24 0.17 21.27
CA GLY A 1111 -22.51 -0.78 22.35
C GLY A 1111 -21.82 -2.12 22.08
N TRP A 1112 -20.56 -2.28 22.50
CA TRP A 1112 -19.77 -3.50 22.21
C TRP A 1112 -20.30 -4.73 22.95
N CYS A 1113 -20.23 -5.91 22.30
CA CYS A 1113 -20.46 -7.17 22.97
C CYS A 1113 -19.19 -7.58 23.72
N VAL A 1114 -19.34 -8.11 24.94
CA VAL A 1114 -18.24 -8.71 25.70
C VAL A 1114 -17.85 -10.00 24.99
N ARG A 1115 -16.65 -10.04 24.40
CA ARG A 1115 -16.10 -11.29 23.86
C ARG A 1115 -15.53 -12.11 25.02
N PRO A 1116 -15.75 -13.44 25.08
CA PRO A 1116 -14.94 -14.28 25.95
C PRO A 1116 -13.47 -14.11 25.56
N SER A 1117 -12.63 -13.89 26.58
CA SER A 1117 -11.20 -13.57 26.46
C SER A 1117 -10.39 -14.62 25.74
#